data_AF-A0A9X5GTE6-F1
#
_entry.id   AF-A0A9X5GTE6-F1
#
_cell.length_a   1.000
_cell.length_b   1.000
_cell.length_c   1.000
_cell.angle_alpha   90.00
_cell.angle_beta   90.00
_cell.angle_gamma   90.00
#
_symmetry.space_group_name_H-M   'P 1'
#
loop_
_entity.id
_entity.type
_entity.pdbx_description
1 polymer ?
#
loop_
_entity_poly.entity_id
_entity_poly.type
_entity_poly.pdbx_seq_one_letter_code
_entity_poly.pdbx_strand_id
1 'polypeptide(L)'
;MKKLKIADGQRFKIHIEEKIIEDSLYFHEYEIAVNSLNNIWNLQDDNGNENNRLENPNNIIAFCGERGSGKSSAMMSFVQALVRSGERDDKLKFGENIRNSNWKTNIVVDPSMFDEVHNIVDIVLAHIYQDFQSIYDENNQSIEQYEREKMMMQLSKVYKSLSIINNKEKMLDDEYDEAGNISKLQKLGASTMLRNDMEELVKMYLELNSKRASAKKCGKLLIAIDDLDLCNENVYKMAEQIRKYLILPNIIIVMAVKIEQFEMGIEEKNRDDFKNIIQGKGRTNTIDREMREMAERYTTKLIPKARRIYLPELKSNQVELEGIVLKNDGMDNQSLVLENRLLKLICEKTGMYFIPSENGSSYLVPSNLRDLINFISMLNEMEYPGDNIRIKLNNILEFKYYFIEEMIKRNVRQEELEDLMEVVESDDRIKNYNMYNFLNKVYQKKTGRVGVVDIYANSNLEFTLWSLAIVIERLTNNMSCLTFNDDNLLSDYVEIYYTIILNEKFCEKIEIANPLIGGFIWGNRANGVVPWIATENHQFVMNRDKFFINIFECWNAVADVLEEEKCLLSIERKDVSKTKVTALKKDTGRSEIIIWILMALLSSNFELQNNGKIRLNRVPLIANNYTIPPNVVVSLENYIVNLCELESMFVFLNLERLRVDWDDVKDIFSVMEEKNRNLVKQARVIVLNVDLSLQLLEYCTRNNDYKEPTKSNEDRTYQLIKKFLDNVSHFMKEAGAGHADWTKFWIPLEKTEKGEIKGKEIDICQIYARVCMVAEEKNKYPSVTEADEIEKRNLKRVFAQKIETVATEDYIGKVKGITGFITEKNRYADYVKDLLENIANSIQQYTYKEKKMPEGFDSELLMKLYSEVVDLYMENPQKKISEEQHNEYKAVAQIRNVIN
;
A
#
# COMPACT_ATOMS: atom_id res chain seq x y z
N MET A 1 -13.48 -17.05 -13.94
CA MET A 1 -12.64 -16.64 -12.79
C MET A 1 -12.76 -17.69 -11.70
N LYS A 2 -11.82 -17.74 -10.76
CA LYS A 2 -11.88 -18.63 -9.59
C LYS A 2 -12.85 -18.06 -8.57
N LYS A 3 -13.55 -18.88 -7.79
CA LYS A 3 -14.53 -18.44 -6.80
C LYS A 3 -14.10 -18.81 -5.40
N LEU A 4 -14.23 -17.85 -4.49
CA LEU A 4 -14.00 -18.02 -3.07
C LEU A 4 -15.32 -17.88 -2.32
N LYS A 5 -15.70 -18.93 -1.58
CA LYS A 5 -16.89 -18.96 -0.72
C LYS A 5 -16.49 -18.96 0.74
N ILE A 6 -16.97 -17.98 1.50
CA ILE A 6 -16.71 -17.86 2.94
C ILE A 6 -18.04 -17.96 3.69
N ALA A 7 -18.20 -19.00 4.51
CA ALA A 7 -19.36 -19.15 5.38
C ALA A 7 -19.08 -18.62 6.80
N ASP A 8 -20.14 -18.15 7.48
CA ASP A 8 -20.04 -17.60 8.83
C ASP A 8 -19.52 -18.65 9.82
N GLY A 9 -18.52 -18.31 10.64
CA GLY A 9 -17.87 -19.22 11.60
C GLY A 9 -16.68 -20.05 11.09
N GLN A 10 -16.21 -19.87 9.85
CA GLN A 10 -15.04 -20.59 9.30
C GLN A 10 -13.67 -19.99 9.66
N ARG A 11 -13.61 -18.96 10.52
CA ARG A 11 -12.38 -18.23 10.88
C ARG A 11 -11.24 -19.12 11.42
N PHE A 12 -11.58 -20.26 12.03
CA PHE A 12 -10.62 -21.11 12.74
C PHE A 12 -10.67 -22.59 12.34
N LYS A 13 -11.35 -22.94 11.25
CA LYS A 13 -11.53 -24.35 10.86
C LYS A 13 -11.09 -24.60 9.43
N ILE A 14 -10.60 -25.81 9.17
CA ILE A 14 -10.32 -26.32 7.83
C ILE A 14 -11.62 -26.27 7.03
N HIS A 15 -11.60 -25.56 5.89
CA HIS A 15 -12.72 -25.55 4.95
C HIS A 15 -12.64 -26.79 4.07
N ILE A 16 -13.72 -27.56 3.99
CA ILE A 16 -13.83 -28.71 3.09
C ILE A 16 -14.89 -28.36 2.05
N GLU A 17 -14.48 -28.21 0.79
CA GLU A 17 -15.39 -27.91 -0.31
C GLU A 17 -16.38 -29.07 -0.50
N GLU A 18 -17.68 -28.79 -0.38
CA GLU A 18 -18.69 -29.83 -0.55
C GLU A 18 -18.71 -30.39 -1.98
N LYS A 19 -18.51 -29.54 -2.99
CA LYS A 19 -18.54 -29.90 -4.41
C LYS A 19 -17.42 -29.16 -5.16
N ILE A 20 -16.59 -29.91 -5.87
CA ILE A 20 -15.49 -29.34 -6.67
C ILE A 20 -15.97 -29.15 -8.12
N ILE A 21 -15.91 -27.89 -8.57
CA ILE A 21 -16.37 -27.44 -9.89
C ILE A 21 -15.27 -26.62 -10.58
N GLU A 22 -15.40 -26.40 -11.89
CA GLU A 22 -14.36 -25.75 -12.73
C GLU A 22 -13.95 -24.34 -12.25
N ASP A 23 -14.84 -23.65 -11.55
CA ASP A 23 -14.62 -22.34 -10.95
C ASP A 23 -14.17 -22.40 -9.48
N SER A 24 -14.00 -23.58 -8.87
CA SER A 24 -13.39 -23.72 -7.52
C SER A 24 -11.99 -23.11 -7.48
N LEU A 25 -11.60 -22.55 -6.33
CA LEU A 25 -10.34 -21.80 -6.15
C LEU A 25 -9.10 -22.61 -6.55
N TYR A 26 -9.08 -23.90 -6.20
CA TYR A 26 -7.95 -24.81 -6.45
C TYR A 26 -8.24 -25.87 -7.53
N PHE A 27 -9.18 -25.61 -8.46
CA PHE A 27 -9.61 -26.61 -9.44
C PHE A 27 -8.46 -27.21 -10.26
N HIS A 28 -7.54 -26.37 -10.75
CA HIS A 28 -6.40 -26.83 -11.53
C HIS A 28 -5.43 -27.68 -10.70
N GLU A 29 -5.21 -27.28 -9.45
CA GLU A 29 -4.38 -28.01 -8.50
C GLU A 29 -4.99 -29.38 -8.18
N TYR A 30 -6.33 -29.46 -8.09
CA TYR A 30 -7.04 -30.74 -7.99
C TYR A 30 -6.88 -31.61 -9.25
N GLU A 31 -6.88 -31.05 -10.46
CA GLU A 31 -6.62 -31.82 -11.68
C GLU A 31 -5.20 -32.43 -11.69
N ILE A 32 -4.20 -31.68 -11.23
CA ILE A 32 -2.83 -32.18 -11.08
C ILE A 32 -2.79 -33.33 -10.06
N ALA A 33 -3.55 -33.22 -8.97
CA ALA A 33 -3.68 -34.28 -7.97
C ALA A 33 -4.34 -35.54 -8.55
N VAL A 34 -5.40 -35.39 -9.35
CA VAL A 34 -6.07 -36.51 -10.05
C VAL A 34 -5.11 -37.20 -11.02
N ASN A 35 -4.38 -36.44 -11.83
CA ASN A 35 -3.39 -37.00 -12.77
C ASN A 35 -2.28 -37.73 -12.03
N SER A 36 -1.81 -37.16 -10.92
CA SER A 36 -0.83 -37.81 -10.06
C SER A 36 -1.35 -39.12 -9.50
N LEU A 37 -2.59 -39.15 -9.00
CA LEU A 37 -3.24 -40.33 -8.47
C LEU A 37 -3.40 -41.42 -9.53
N ASN A 38 -3.90 -41.07 -10.73
CA ASN A 38 -4.03 -41.99 -11.87
C ASN A 38 -2.67 -42.61 -12.23
N ASN A 39 -1.61 -41.81 -12.27
CA ASN A 39 -0.25 -42.30 -12.56
C ASN A 39 0.28 -43.25 -11.47
N ILE A 40 0.08 -42.95 -10.19
CA ILE A 40 0.46 -43.87 -9.08
C ILE A 40 -0.32 -45.17 -9.22
N TRP A 41 -1.61 -45.06 -9.53
CA TRP A 41 -2.48 -46.21 -9.64
C TRP A 41 -2.02 -47.18 -10.72
N ASN A 42 -1.81 -46.68 -11.93
CA ASN A 42 -1.39 -47.49 -13.08
C ASN A 42 0.00 -48.14 -12.87
N LEU A 43 0.98 -47.38 -12.36
CA LEU A 43 2.33 -47.91 -12.11
C LEU A 43 2.35 -49.04 -11.08
N GLN A 44 1.47 -48.99 -10.08
CA GLN A 44 1.37 -50.03 -9.06
C GLN A 44 0.60 -51.27 -9.56
N ASP A 45 -0.38 -51.09 -10.46
CA ASP A 45 -1.15 -52.20 -11.07
C ASP A 45 -0.33 -52.94 -12.16
N ASP A 46 0.53 -52.23 -12.92
CA ASP A 46 1.39 -52.81 -13.97
C ASP A 46 2.57 -53.64 -13.40
N ASN A 47 2.93 -53.47 -12.12
CA ASN A 47 4.03 -54.17 -11.45
C ASN A 47 3.75 -55.66 -11.12
N GLY A 48 2.73 -56.27 -11.73
CA GLY A 48 2.43 -57.70 -11.63
C GLY A 48 3.49 -58.64 -12.22
N ASN A 49 4.55 -58.12 -12.85
CA ASN A 49 5.71 -58.91 -13.29
C ASN A 49 6.79 -58.95 -12.19
N GLU A 50 6.98 -60.13 -11.58
CA GLU A 50 7.83 -60.38 -10.40
C GLU A 50 9.31 -59.93 -10.49
N ASN A 51 9.81 -59.57 -11.68
CA ASN A 51 11.21 -59.20 -11.91
C ASN A 51 11.55 -57.72 -11.66
N ASN A 52 10.57 -56.82 -11.43
CA ASN A 52 10.80 -55.38 -11.22
C ASN A 52 10.56 -54.90 -9.76
N ARG A 53 10.68 -55.78 -8.76
CA ARG A 53 10.50 -55.45 -7.32
C ARG A 53 11.50 -54.45 -6.73
N LEU A 54 12.45 -53.93 -7.51
CA LEU A 54 13.56 -53.13 -6.99
C LEU A 54 13.22 -51.67 -6.67
N GLU A 55 12.16 -51.09 -7.26
CA GLU A 55 11.72 -49.72 -6.92
C GLU A 55 10.19 -49.61 -6.95
N ASN A 56 9.55 -49.66 -5.78
CA ASN A 56 8.13 -49.30 -5.67
C ASN A 56 7.96 -47.83 -6.09
N PRO A 57 6.98 -47.51 -6.96
CA PRO A 57 6.75 -46.13 -7.37
C PRO A 57 6.37 -45.29 -6.15
N ASN A 58 6.91 -44.08 -6.08
CA ASN A 58 6.60 -43.13 -5.03
C ASN A 58 5.08 -42.87 -4.99
N ASN A 59 4.47 -43.11 -3.83
CA ASN A 59 3.03 -43.10 -3.59
C ASN A 59 2.54 -41.83 -2.88
N ILE A 60 3.34 -40.77 -2.86
CA ILE A 60 3.07 -39.50 -2.16
C ILE A 60 2.55 -38.46 -3.16
N ILE A 61 1.53 -37.70 -2.75
CA ILE A 61 1.02 -36.49 -3.39
C ILE A 61 1.07 -35.37 -2.35
N ALA A 62 1.82 -34.30 -2.61
CA ALA A 62 2.01 -33.21 -1.65
C ALA A 62 1.31 -31.93 -2.13
N PHE A 63 0.46 -31.35 -1.30
CA PHE A 63 -0.05 -29.99 -1.45
C PHE A 63 0.91 -29.01 -0.76
N CYS A 64 1.56 -28.18 -1.57
CA CYS A 64 2.64 -27.29 -1.17
C CYS A 64 2.20 -25.83 -1.23
N GLY A 65 2.75 -24.97 -0.37
CA GLY A 65 2.41 -23.54 -0.37
C GLY A 65 2.80 -22.85 0.93
N GLU A 66 2.67 -21.53 0.93
CA GLU A 66 3.02 -20.68 2.06
C GLU A 66 2.10 -20.88 3.29
N ARG A 67 2.50 -20.33 4.45
CA ARG A 67 1.68 -20.42 5.66
C ARG A 67 0.36 -19.66 5.46
N GLY A 68 -0.76 -20.35 5.70
CA GLY A 68 -2.11 -19.79 5.52
C GLY A 68 -2.69 -19.91 4.11
N SER A 69 -1.92 -20.40 3.12
CA SER A 69 -2.34 -20.53 1.70
C SER A 69 -3.49 -21.50 1.45
N GLY A 70 -3.99 -22.21 2.46
CA GLY A 70 -5.09 -23.16 2.35
C GLY A 70 -4.67 -24.62 2.14
N LYS A 71 -3.39 -25.00 2.31
CA LYS A 71 -2.87 -26.37 2.10
C LYS A 71 -3.76 -27.48 2.68
N SER A 72 -4.03 -27.43 3.98
CA SER A 72 -4.86 -28.40 4.70
C SER A 72 -6.29 -28.45 4.17
N SER A 73 -6.87 -27.29 3.84
CA SER A 73 -8.22 -27.19 3.27
C SER A 73 -8.28 -27.77 1.86
N ALA A 74 -7.28 -27.50 1.02
CA ALA A 74 -7.17 -28.07 -0.31
C ALA A 74 -7.00 -29.59 -0.24
N MET A 75 -6.07 -30.09 0.58
CA MET A 75 -5.84 -31.51 0.80
C MET A 75 -7.11 -32.23 1.25
N MET A 76 -7.78 -31.74 2.30
CA MET A 76 -8.97 -32.38 2.85
C MET A 76 -10.16 -32.33 1.90
N SER A 77 -10.30 -31.27 1.10
CA SER A 77 -11.30 -31.19 0.03
C SER A 77 -11.05 -32.23 -1.07
N PHE A 78 -9.79 -32.40 -1.48
CA PHE A 78 -9.42 -33.45 -2.44
C PHE A 78 -9.70 -34.86 -1.90
N VAL A 79 -9.32 -35.13 -0.65
CA VAL A 79 -9.60 -36.40 0.04
C VAL A 79 -11.11 -36.66 0.10
N GLN A 80 -11.92 -35.66 0.46
CA GLN A 80 -13.37 -35.81 0.50
C GLN A 80 -14.00 -36.07 -0.88
N ALA A 81 -13.52 -35.37 -1.92
CA ALA A 81 -13.95 -35.62 -3.30
C ALA A 81 -13.60 -37.04 -3.77
N LEU A 82 -12.43 -37.56 -3.38
CA LEU A 82 -12.03 -38.93 -3.65
C LEU A 82 -12.90 -39.96 -2.89
N VAL A 83 -13.20 -39.71 -1.62
CA VAL A 83 -14.10 -40.55 -0.80
C VAL A 83 -15.49 -40.66 -1.42
N ARG A 84 -15.97 -39.57 -2.02
CA ARG A 84 -17.28 -39.48 -2.68
C ARG A 84 -17.22 -39.79 -4.18
N SER A 85 -16.07 -40.24 -4.69
CA SER A 85 -15.90 -40.51 -6.12
C SER A 85 -16.87 -41.60 -6.59
N GLY A 86 -17.78 -41.22 -7.49
CA GLY A 86 -18.87 -42.07 -7.99
C GLY A 86 -20.19 -42.03 -7.20
N GLU A 87 -20.31 -41.19 -6.16
CA GLU A 87 -21.59 -40.84 -5.51
C GLU A 87 -22.08 -39.42 -5.91
N ARG A 88 -21.17 -38.52 -6.33
CA ARG A 88 -21.46 -37.12 -6.76
C ARG A 88 -21.00 -36.82 -8.19
N ASP A 89 -21.65 -35.82 -8.77
CA ASP A 89 -21.36 -35.22 -10.09
C ASP A 89 -20.29 -34.12 -9.96
N ASP A 90 -19.13 -34.46 -9.38
CA ASP A 90 -17.95 -33.60 -9.34
C ASP A 90 -17.28 -33.58 -10.72
N LYS A 91 -16.78 -32.43 -11.16
CA LYS A 91 -16.15 -32.31 -12.49
C LYS A 91 -14.77 -32.99 -12.60
N LEU A 92 -14.22 -33.49 -11.49
CA LEU A 92 -12.94 -34.18 -11.45
C LEU A 92 -12.98 -35.55 -12.15
N LYS A 93 -12.08 -35.74 -13.12
CA LYS A 93 -12.01 -36.93 -13.97
C LYS A 93 -11.09 -38.02 -13.41
N PHE A 94 -11.48 -38.62 -12.29
CA PHE A 94 -10.82 -39.82 -11.77
C PHE A 94 -10.96 -41.00 -12.76
N GLY A 95 -9.92 -41.84 -12.91
CA GLY A 95 -10.00 -43.06 -13.70
C GLY A 95 -11.05 -44.05 -13.17
N GLU A 96 -11.57 -44.93 -14.04
CA GLU A 96 -12.66 -45.86 -13.69
C GLU A 96 -12.33 -46.74 -12.48
N ASN A 97 -11.11 -47.29 -12.42
CA ASN A 97 -10.66 -48.14 -11.30
C ASN A 97 -10.65 -47.38 -9.97
N ILE A 98 -10.26 -46.10 -9.98
CA ILE A 98 -10.24 -45.23 -8.80
C ILE A 98 -11.65 -44.89 -8.36
N ARG A 99 -12.55 -44.53 -9.29
CA ARG A 99 -13.98 -44.25 -9.02
C ARG A 99 -14.73 -45.46 -8.48
N ASN A 100 -14.32 -46.65 -8.90
CA ASN A 100 -14.91 -47.91 -8.47
C ASN A 100 -14.27 -48.48 -7.20
N SER A 101 -13.26 -47.81 -6.64
CA SER A 101 -12.65 -48.18 -5.36
C SER A 101 -13.40 -47.58 -4.17
N ASN A 102 -13.48 -48.31 -3.06
CA ASN A 102 -13.94 -47.76 -1.79
C ASN A 102 -12.81 -47.01 -1.07
N TRP A 103 -13.02 -45.72 -0.79
CA TRP A 103 -12.05 -44.82 -0.16
C TRP A 103 -12.43 -44.41 1.27
N LYS A 104 -13.56 -44.92 1.81
CA LYS A 104 -14.06 -44.57 3.16
C LYS A 104 -13.13 -45.02 4.30
N THR A 105 -12.16 -45.88 4.01
CA THR A 105 -11.15 -46.39 4.95
C THR A 105 -9.92 -45.48 5.01
N ASN A 106 -10.09 -44.16 4.93
CA ASN A 106 -8.98 -43.22 4.93
C ASN A 106 -8.52 -42.91 6.36
N ILE A 107 -7.21 -42.78 6.56
CA ILE A 107 -6.60 -42.42 7.85
C ILE A 107 -6.15 -40.96 7.77
N VAL A 108 -6.58 -40.12 8.71
CA VAL A 108 -6.12 -38.73 8.83
C VAL A 108 -5.16 -38.66 10.01
N VAL A 109 -3.93 -38.25 9.73
CA VAL A 109 -2.85 -38.14 10.71
C VAL A 109 -2.60 -36.66 11.00
N ASP A 110 -2.80 -36.28 12.25
CA ASP A 110 -2.42 -34.98 12.80
C ASP A 110 -1.07 -35.10 13.50
N PRO A 111 -0.05 -34.31 13.13
CA PRO A 111 1.26 -34.38 13.78
C PRO A 111 1.30 -34.08 15.28
N SER A 112 0.28 -33.41 15.82
CA SER A 112 0.12 -33.23 17.26
C SER A 112 -0.09 -34.56 18.02
N MET A 113 -0.46 -35.64 17.32
CA MET A 113 -0.61 -36.97 17.89
C MET A 113 0.73 -37.68 18.14
N PHE A 114 1.85 -37.06 17.73
CA PHE A 114 3.19 -37.59 17.98
C PHE A 114 3.73 -37.15 19.34
N ASP A 115 4.27 -38.10 20.09
CA ASP A 115 5.05 -37.86 21.30
C ASP A 115 6.39 -38.62 21.21
N GLU A 116 7.18 -38.66 22.29
CA GLU A 116 8.47 -39.38 22.28
C GLU A 116 8.32 -40.90 22.07
N VAL A 117 7.10 -41.44 22.25
CA VAL A 117 6.79 -42.87 22.29
C VAL A 117 6.07 -43.33 21.01
N HIS A 118 5.10 -42.56 20.53
CA HIS A 118 4.18 -42.90 19.45
C HIS A 118 4.56 -42.20 18.14
N ASN A 119 4.68 -42.99 17.08
CA ASN A 119 5.08 -42.52 15.76
C ASN A 119 4.00 -42.75 14.68
N ILE A 120 4.27 -42.34 13.43
CA ILE A 120 3.27 -42.40 12.34
C ILE A 120 2.78 -43.81 12.04
N VAL A 121 3.64 -44.81 12.21
CA VAL A 121 3.25 -46.20 12.01
C VAL A 121 2.35 -46.66 13.16
N ASP A 122 2.59 -46.21 14.39
CA ASP A 122 1.75 -46.52 15.55
C ASP A 122 0.33 -45.96 15.37
N ILE A 123 0.21 -44.73 14.85
CA ILE A 123 -1.09 -44.11 14.56
C ILE A 123 -1.84 -44.89 13.47
N VAL A 124 -1.17 -45.23 12.37
CA VAL A 124 -1.78 -46.02 11.29
C VAL A 124 -2.26 -47.37 11.81
N LEU A 125 -1.49 -48.02 12.68
CA LEU A 125 -1.86 -49.30 13.27
C LEU A 125 -3.02 -49.19 14.24
N ALA A 126 -3.03 -48.16 15.09
CA ALA A 126 -4.14 -47.89 15.99
C ALA A 126 -5.45 -47.69 15.22
N HIS A 127 -5.42 -46.97 14.10
CA HIS A 127 -6.58 -46.81 13.23
C HIS A 127 -7.06 -48.13 12.62
N ILE A 128 -6.14 -48.91 12.01
CA ILE A 128 -6.47 -50.23 11.45
C ILE A 128 -7.07 -51.14 12.52
N TYR A 129 -6.52 -51.11 13.74
CA TYR A 129 -7.00 -51.89 14.87
C TYR A 129 -8.40 -51.47 15.34
N GLN A 130 -8.64 -50.17 15.50
CA GLN A 130 -9.95 -49.63 15.91
C GLN A 130 -11.04 -49.93 14.89
N ASP A 131 -10.75 -49.77 13.60
CA ASP A 131 -11.67 -50.14 12.53
C ASP A 131 -11.96 -51.64 12.54
N PHE A 132 -10.92 -52.46 12.69
CA PHE A 132 -11.07 -53.92 12.81
C PHE A 132 -11.91 -54.33 14.01
N GLN A 133 -11.73 -53.69 15.18
CA GLN A 133 -12.57 -53.92 16.36
C GLN A 133 -14.02 -53.50 16.12
N SER A 134 -14.25 -52.35 15.50
CA SER A 134 -15.61 -51.88 15.19
C SER A 134 -16.34 -52.87 14.27
N ILE A 135 -15.64 -53.45 13.30
CA ILE A 135 -16.17 -54.52 12.44
C ILE A 135 -16.51 -55.77 13.25
N TYR A 136 -15.67 -56.13 14.22
CA TYR A 136 -15.89 -57.27 15.10
C TYR A 136 -17.14 -57.11 15.98
N ASP A 137 -17.36 -55.92 16.52
CA ASP A 137 -18.49 -55.61 17.41
C ASP A 137 -19.82 -55.48 16.65
N GLU A 138 -19.81 -54.92 15.42
CA GLU A 138 -21.03 -54.70 14.61
C GLU A 138 -21.59 -55.98 13.95
N ASN A 139 -20.75 -56.94 13.55
CA ASN A 139 -21.18 -58.06 12.71
C ASN A 139 -20.39 -59.37 12.96
N ASN A 140 -20.59 -59.97 14.13
CA ASN A 140 -19.86 -61.16 14.59
C ASN A 140 -20.03 -62.44 13.72
N GLN A 141 -20.96 -62.43 12.75
CA GLN A 141 -21.31 -63.55 11.86
C GLN A 141 -20.78 -63.42 10.41
N SER A 142 -20.24 -62.29 9.98
CA SER A 142 -19.84 -62.07 8.57
C SER A 142 -18.35 -62.35 8.27
N ILE A 143 -17.53 -62.61 9.29
CA ILE A 143 -16.09 -62.88 9.14
C ILE A 143 -15.78 -64.24 9.78
N GLU A 144 -15.17 -65.14 9.00
CA GLU A 144 -14.75 -66.45 9.49
C GLU A 144 -13.75 -66.31 10.65
N GLN A 145 -13.85 -67.17 11.66
CA GLN A 145 -12.96 -67.14 12.83
C GLN A 145 -11.47 -67.21 12.43
N TYR A 146 -11.16 -67.97 11.38
CA TYR A 146 -9.81 -68.07 10.83
C TYR A 146 -9.25 -66.72 10.35
N GLU A 147 -10.04 -65.92 9.63
CA GLU A 147 -9.59 -64.61 9.13
C GLU A 147 -9.36 -63.61 10.27
N ARG A 148 -10.17 -63.69 11.33
CA ARG A 148 -10.01 -62.88 12.55
C ARG A 148 -8.71 -63.22 13.27
N GLU A 149 -8.47 -64.51 13.53
CA GLU A 149 -7.25 -64.98 14.18
C GLU A 149 -6.02 -64.62 13.35
N LYS A 150 -6.10 -64.74 12.01
CA LYS A 150 -5.03 -64.36 11.10
C LYS A 150 -4.73 -62.84 11.18
N MET A 151 -5.76 -61.99 11.17
CA MET A 151 -5.61 -60.53 11.26
C MET A 151 -5.01 -60.11 12.61
N MET A 152 -5.49 -60.68 13.71
CA MET A 152 -4.95 -60.41 15.05
C MET A 152 -3.50 -60.88 15.21
N MET A 153 -3.15 -62.03 14.63
CA MET A 153 -1.76 -62.50 14.57
C MET A 153 -0.88 -61.54 13.78
N GLN A 154 -1.36 -61.04 12.64
CA GLN A 154 -0.58 -60.12 11.79
C GLN A 154 -0.40 -58.75 12.48
N LEU A 155 -1.45 -58.20 13.08
CA LEU A 155 -1.37 -56.99 13.92
C LEU A 155 -0.35 -57.16 15.06
N SER A 156 -0.37 -58.31 15.74
CA SER A 156 0.57 -58.61 16.82
C SER A 156 2.02 -58.72 16.34
N LYS A 157 2.26 -59.29 15.16
CA LYS A 157 3.60 -59.37 14.55
C LYS A 157 4.13 -57.97 14.25
N VAL A 158 3.34 -57.15 13.58
CA VAL A 158 3.71 -55.78 13.23
C VAL A 158 4.03 -54.96 14.49
N TYR A 159 3.14 -55.00 15.48
CA TYR A 159 3.35 -54.29 16.74
C TYR A 159 4.61 -54.75 17.49
N LYS A 160 4.87 -56.07 17.50
CA LYS A 160 6.09 -56.63 18.10
C LYS A 160 7.35 -56.15 17.37
N SER A 161 7.35 -56.14 16.04
CA SER A 161 8.45 -55.64 15.22
C SER A 161 8.71 -54.14 15.47
N LEU A 162 7.66 -53.33 15.61
CA LEU A 162 7.78 -51.92 16.00
C LEU A 162 8.34 -51.71 17.40
N SER A 163 7.86 -52.47 18.38
CA SER A 163 8.36 -52.40 19.77
C SER A 163 9.86 -52.70 19.87
N ILE A 164 10.38 -53.64 19.06
CA ILE A 164 11.81 -53.95 18.97
C ILE A 164 12.62 -52.77 18.40
N ILE A 165 12.03 -52.02 17.46
CA ILE A 165 12.66 -50.87 16.79
C ILE A 165 12.66 -49.63 17.69
N ASN A 166 11.59 -49.40 18.47
CA ASN A 166 11.44 -48.21 19.31
C ASN A 166 12.21 -48.27 20.65
N ASN A 167 12.56 -49.47 21.16
CA ASN A 167 13.30 -49.61 22.41
C ASN A 167 14.78 -49.20 22.28
N LYS A 168 15.07 -47.94 22.64
CA LYS A 168 16.41 -47.34 22.66
C LYS A 168 17.21 -47.60 23.96
N GLU A 169 16.55 -47.82 25.10
CA GLU A 169 17.21 -47.88 26.42
C GLU A 169 18.17 -49.08 26.60
N LYS A 170 18.05 -50.13 25.78
CA LYS A 170 19.01 -51.27 25.80
C LYS A 170 20.27 -51.06 24.95
N MET A 171 20.51 -49.87 24.40
CA MET A 171 21.66 -49.65 23.49
C MET A 171 22.98 -49.35 24.21
N LEU A 172 22.95 -48.86 25.45
CA LEU A 172 24.17 -48.43 26.16
C LEU A 172 24.89 -49.57 26.92
N ASP A 173 24.17 -50.63 27.30
CA ASP A 173 24.76 -51.76 28.03
C ASP A 173 25.38 -52.85 27.12
N ASP A 174 24.93 -52.94 25.85
CA ASP A 174 25.26 -54.04 24.94
C ASP A 174 26.45 -53.75 23.99
N GLU A 175 27.15 -52.62 24.14
CA GLU A 175 28.21 -52.19 23.21
C GLU A 175 29.52 -53.01 23.26
N TYR A 176 29.67 -53.92 24.23
CA TYR A 176 30.93 -54.65 24.45
C TYR A 176 30.86 -56.20 24.35
N ASP A 177 29.72 -56.81 24.01
CA ASP A 177 29.57 -58.28 23.92
C ASP A 177 29.08 -58.77 22.54
N GLU A 178 29.45 -60.01 22.16
CA GLU A 178 28.95 -60.73 20.96
C GLU A 178 27.41 -60.78 20.88
N ALA A 179 26.72 -60.70 22.03
CA ALA A 179 25.26 -60.59 22.12
C ALA A 179 24.72 -59.30 21.48
N GLY A 180 25.48 -58.20 21.50
CA GLY A 180 25.15 -56.94 20.84
C GLY A 180 25.12 -57.04 19.31
N ASN A 181 25.92 -57.94 18.72
CA ASN A 181 25.89 -58.20 17.27
C ASN A 181 24.63 -58.95 16.84
N ILE A 182 24.15 -59.90 17.66
CA ILE A 182 22.88 -60.61 17.43
C ILE A 182 21.70 -59.65 17.65
N SER A 183 21.76 -58.77 18.65
CA SER A 183 20.76 -57.72 18.88
C SER A 183 20.65 -56.74 17.70
N LYS A 184 21.79 -56.34 17.09
CA LYS A 184 21.83 -55.55 15.84
C LYS A 184 21.23 -56.30 14.65
N LEU A 185 21.55 -57.59 14.48
CA LEU A 185 20.94 -58.45 13.44
C LEU A 185 19.44 -58.66 13.66
N GLN A 186 18.99 -58.80 14.91
CA GLN A 186 17.58 -58.89 15.27
C GLN A 186 16.84 -57.59 14.94
N LYS A 187 17.43 -56.41 15.20
CA LYS A 187 16.84 -55.12 14.80
C LYS A 187 16.82 -54.91 13.27
N LEU A 188 17.87 -55.30 12.55
CA LEU A 188 17.92 -55.26 11.08
C LEU A 188 16.89 -56.21 10.44
N GLY A 189 16.79 -57.44 10.98
CA GLY A 189 15.77 -58.41 10.64
C GLY A 189 14.37 -57.87 10.93
N ALA A 190 14.15 -57.28 12.11
CA ALA A 190 12.88 -56.68 12.51
C ALA A 190 12.46 -55.50 11.63
N SER A 191 13.38 -54.65 11.17
CA SER A 191 13.05 -53.54 10.25
C SER A 191 12.62 -54.03 8.86
N THR A 192 13.29 -55.07 8.33
CA THR A 192 12.93 -55.69 7.05
C THR A 192 11.62 -56.47 7.16
N MET A 193 11.44 -57.21 8.27
CA MET A 193 10.20 -57.90 8.59
C MET A 193 9.05 -56.92 8.78
N LEU A 194 9.26 -55.79 9.46
CA LEU A 194 8.23 -54.79 9.69
C LEU A 194 7.65 -54.28 8.37
N ARG A 195 8.48 -53.96 7.38
CA ARG A 195 8.00 -53.51 6.06
C ARG A 195 7.10 -54.56 5.40
N ASN A 196 7.54 -55.81 5.37
CA ASN A 196 6.78 -56.91 4.76
C ASN A 196 5.51 -57.23 5.54
N ASP A 197 5.60 -57.23 6.88
CA ASP A 197 4.47 -57.49 7.77
C ASP A 197 3.42 -56.39 7.67
N MET A 198 3.84 -55.13 7.53
CA MET A 198 2.96 -53.98 7.25
C MET A 198 2.26 -54.12 5.90
N GLU A 199 2.98 -54.53 4.86
CA GLU A 199 2.41 -54.74 3.52
C GLU A 199 1.33 -55.84 3.53
N GLU A 200 1.63 -56.98 4.16
CA GLU A 200 0.67 -58.08 4.35
C GLU A 200 -0.53 -57.62 5.20
N LEU A 201 -0.30 -56.86 6.27
CA LEU A 201 -1.35 -56.33 7.14
C LEU A 201 -2.32 -55.42 6.36
N VAL A 202 -1.79 -54.47 5.59
CA VAL A 202 -2.60 -53.54 4.80
C VAL A 202 -3.41 -54.30 3.75
N LYS A 203 -2.80 -55.29 3.08
CA LYS A 203 -3.51 -56.14 2.11
C LYS A 203 -4.68 -56.87 2.76
N MET A 204 -4.45 -57.51 3.91
CA MET A 204 -5.50 -58.21 4.66
C MET A 204 -6.62 -57.25 5.13
N TYR A 205 -6.25 -56.06 5.61
CA TYR A 205 -7.21 -55.03 6.02
C TYR A 205 -8.12 -54.58 4.85
N LEU A 206 -7.55 -54.33 3.67
CA LEU A 206 -8.30 -53.93 2.48
C LEU A 206 -9.21 -55.05 1.95
N GLU A 207 -8.76 -56.31 2.02
CA GLU A 207 -9.57 -57.48 1.67
C GLU A 207 -10.78 -57.63 2.61
N LEU A 208 -10.59 -57.50 3.92
CA LEU A 208 -11.67 -57.55 4.91
C LEU A 208 -12.70 -56.43 4.67
N ASN A 209 -12.25 -55.20 4.44
CA ASN A 209 -13.14 -54.07 4.15
C ASN A 209 -13.88 -54.22 2.82
N SER A 210 -13.29 -54.90 1.83
CA SER A 210 -13.97 -55.22 0.57
C SER A 210 -15.12 -56.22 0.76
N LYS A 211 -15.12 -57.02 1.83
CA LYS A 211 -16.22 -57.94 2.17
C LYS A 211 -17.33 -57.27 3.00
N ARG A 212 -17.05 -56.14 3.66
CA ARG A 212 -17.99 -55.38 4.52
C ARG A 212 -19.19 -54.82 3.76
N ALA A 213 -19.03 -54.48 2.48
CA ALA A 213 -20.02 -53.74 1.71
C ALA A 213 -20.47 -54.53 0.48
N SER A 214 -21.78 -54.63 0.27
CA SER A 214 -22.40 -55.00 -1.02
C SER A 214 -22.18 -53.92 -2.12
N ALA A 215 -21.10 -53.15 -2.04
CA ALA A 215 -20.70 -52.11 -2.98
C ALA A 215 -19.16 -51.90 -2.96
N LYS A 216 -18.55 -51.88 -4.16
CA LYS A 216 -17.18 -51.47 -4.53
C LYS A 216 -15.99 -52.07 -3.76
N LYS A 217 -15.06 -52.70 -4.49
CA LYS A 217 -13.80 -53.27 -3.97
C LYS A 217 -12.93 -52.16 -3.35
N CYS A 218 -12.32 -52.39 -2.19
CA CYS A 218 -11.35 -51.48 -1.60
C CYS A 218 -9.96 -51.78 -2.17
N GLY A 219 -9.45 -50.92 -3.07
CA GLY A 219 -8.21 -51.19 -3.79
C GLY A 219 -6.94 -50.78 -3.04
N LYS A 220 -6.96 -49.65 -2.34
CA LYS A 220 -5.78 -49.04 -1.68
C LYS A 220 -6.18 -48.28 -0.42
N LEU A 221 -5.27 -48.22 0.55
CA LEU A 221 -5.38 -47.43 1.77
C LEU A 221 -4.94 -45.98 1.51
N LEU A 222 -5.78 -45.03 1.89
CA LEU A 222 -5.48 -43.59 1.78
C LEU A 222 -5.03 -43.06 3.15
N ILE A 223 -3.85 -42.45 3.21
CA ILE A 223 -3.33 -41.78 4.40
C ILE A 223 -3.20 -40.29 4.09
N ALA A 224 -3.93 -39.44 4.80
CA ALA A 224 -3.81 -37.99 4.74
C ALA A 224 -2.97 -37.50 5.92
N ILE A 225 -1.92 -36.73 5.67
CA ILE A 225 -1.02 -36.20 6.70
C ILE A 225 -1.05 -34.67 6.64
N ASP A 226 -1.55 -34.02 7.68
CA ASP A 226 -1.63 -32.55 7.74
C ASP A 226 -0.38 -31.94 8.39
N ASP A 227 -0.04 -30.67 8.09
CA ASP A 227 0.98 -29.84 8.76
C ASP A 227 2.28 -30.53 9.23
N LEU A 228 2.85 -31.43 8.42
CA LEU A 228 4.02 -32.24 8.77
C LEU A 228 5.28 -31.38 9.06
N ASP A 229 5.33 -30.18 8.50
CA ASP A 229 6.38 -29.17 8.66
C ASP A 229 6.39 -28.46 10.02
N LEU A 230 5.34 -28.56 10.85
CA LEU A 230 5.28 -27.88 12.16
C LEU A 230 6.00 -28.64 13.31
N CYS A 231 6.36 -29.90 13.13
CA CYS A 231 6.92 -30.76 14.19
C CYS A 231 8.46 -30.83 14.20
N ASN A 232 9.14 -29.70 14.43
CA ASN A 232 10.61 -29.55 14.29
C ASN A 232 11.44 -30.69 14.90
N GLU A 233 11.15 -31.15 16.13
CA GLU A 233 11.96 -32.17 16.82
C GLU A 233 11.90 -33.58 16.19
N ASN A 234 10.86 -33.86 15.40
CA ASN A 234 10.57 -35.20 14.87
C ASN A 234 10.40 -35.24 13.34
N VAL A 235 10.46 -34.12 12.60
CA VAL A 235 10.27 -34.08 11.13
C VAL A 235 11.11 -35.15 10.41
N TYR A 236 12.41 -35.22 10.70
CA TYR A 236 13.30 -36.19 10.06
C TYR A 236 12.94 -37.65 10.40
N LYS A 237 12.59 -37.93 11.67
CA LYS A 237 12.20 -39.28 12.10
C LYS A 237 10.92 -39.74 11.39
N MET A 238 9.92 -38.85 11.29
CA MET A 238 8.67 -39.11 10.59
C MET A 238 8.91 -39.35 9.10
N ALA A 239 9.72 -38.51 8.46
CA ALA A 239 10.11 -38.66 7.07
C ALA A 239 10.75 -40.02 6.79
N GLU A 240 11.64 -40.47 7.67
CA GLU A 240 12.26 -41.80 7.59
C GLU A 240 11.27 -42.95 7.79
N GLN A 241 10.30 -42.81 8.68
CA GLN A 241 9.26 -43.82 8.91
C GLN A 241 8.33 -43.94 7.71
N ILE A 242 7.89 -42.81 7.14
CA ILE A 242 7.13 -42.78 5.89
C ILE A 242 7.92 -43.50 4.81
N ARG A 243 9.19 -43.11 4.60
CA ARG A 243 10.07 -43.67 3.57
C ARG A 243 10.25 -45.18 3.71
N LYS A 244 10.47 -45.68 4.92
CA LYS A 244 10.80 -47.09 5.18
C LYS A 244 9.57 -47.99 5.18
N TYR A 245 8.47 -47.54 5.77
CA TYR A 245 7.36 -48.41 6.17
C TYR A 245 6.02 -48.10 5.48
N LEU A 246 5.83 -46.90 4.89
CA LEU A 246 4.55 -46.50 4.28
C LEU A 246 4.61 -46.30 2.76
N ILE A 247 5.80 -46.26 2.14
CA ILE A 247 5.95 -46.33 0.67
C ILE A 247 5.77 -47.79 0.21
N LEU A 248 4.51 -48.22 0.12
CA LEU A 248 4.05 -49.58 -0.21
C LEU A 248 3.00 -49.57 -1.36
N PRO A 249 2.84 -50.67 -2.11
CA PRO A 249 1.98 -50.72 -3.31
C PRO A 249 0.48 -50.48 -3.05
N ASN A 250 -0.02 -50.84 -1.87
CA ASN A 250 -1.44 -50.70 -1.52
C ASN A 250 -1.72 -49.45 -0.66
N ILE A 251 -0.77 -48.52 -0.56
CA ILE A 251 -0.91 -47.27 0.20
C ILE A 251 -0.77 -46.09 -0.75
N ILE A 252 -1.60 -45.07 -0.56
CA ILE A 252 -1.44 -43.73 -1.16
C ILE A 252 -1.39 -42.72 -0.02
N ILE A 253 -0.42 -41.82 -0.08
CA ILE A 253 -0.22 -40.78 0.92
C ILE A 253 -0.51 -39.43 0.27
N VAL A 254 -1.40 -38.65 0.88
CA VAL A 254 -1.61 -37.26 0.53
C VAL A 254 -1.15 -36.41 1.71
N MET A 255 -0.39 -35.35 1.49
CA MET A 255 0.11 -34.54 2.59
C MET A 255 0.09 -33.05 2.31
N ALA A 256 -0.07 -32.25 3.36
CA ALA A 256 0.11 -30.79 3.34
C ALA A 256 1.49 -30.45 3.92
N VAL A 257 2.31 -29.69 3.19
CA VAL A 257 3.68 -29.37 3.62
C VAL A 257 4.22 -28.08 3.00
N LYS A 258 4.90 -27.23 3.76
CA LYS A 258 5.81 -26.21 3.21
C LYS A 258 7.19 -26.83 3.00
N ILE A 259 7.61 -26.96 1.74
CA ILE A 259 8.84 -27.68 1.36
C ILE A 259 10.07 -27.06 2.02
N GLU A 260 10.13 -25.73 2.09
CA GLU A 260 11.27 -25.00 2.66
C GLU A 260 11.38 -25.24 4.17
N GLN A 261 10.26 -25.30 4.90
CA GLN A 261 10.25 -25.61 6.34
C GLN A 261 10.59 -27.07 6.59
N PHE A 262 10.09 -27.98 5.76
CA PHE A 262 10.44 -29.38 5.82
C PHE A 262 11.95 -29.62 5.58
N GLU A 263 12.54 -28.93 4.60
CA GLU A 263 13.98 -28.95 4.33
C GLU A 263 14.80 -28.40 5.50
N MET A 264 14.35 -27.31 6.14
CA MET A 264 15.00 -26.76 7.34
C MET A 264 15.03 -27.77 8.49
N GLY A 265 13.94 -28.50 8.75
CA GLY A 265 13.91 -29.52 9.80
C GLY A 265 14.85 -30.70 9.51
N ILE A 266 15.05 -31.07 8.25
CA ILE A 266 16.05 -32.08 7.84
C ILE A 266 17.47 -31.52 7.98
N GLU A 267 17.69 -30.26 7.59
CA GLU A 267 18.98 -29.58 7.71
C GLU A 267 19.43 -29.51 9.18
N GLU A 268 18.53 -29.15 10.09
CA GLU A 268 18.77 -29.11 11.54
C GLU A 268 19.26 -30.48 12.05
N LYS A 269 18.57 -31.55 11.66
CA LYS A 269 18.97 -32.91 12.07
C LYS A 269 20.34 -33.31 11.50
N ASN A 270 20.61 -32.98 10.24
CA ASN A 270 21.92 -33.23 9.63
C ASN A 270 23.02 -32.47 10.39
N ARG A 271 22.78 -31.22 10.78
CA ARG A 271 23.73 -30.41 11.55
C ARG A 271 24.04 -31.03 12.91
N ASP A 272 23.04 -31.55 13.60
CA ASP A 272 23.23 -32.27 14.85
C ASP A 272 24.06 -33.54 14.67
N ASP A 273 23.76 -34.34 13.65
CA ASP A 273 24.47 -35.60 13.37
C ASP A 273 25.94 -35.35 12.97
N PHE A 274 26.24 -34.21 12.33
CA PHE A 274 27.59 -33.84 11.90
C PHE A 274 28.28 -32.80 12.80
N LYS A 275 27.75 -32.48 13.99
CA LYS A 275 28.23 -31.41 14.89
C LYS A 275 29.75 -31.43 15.14
N ASN A 276 30.34 -32.62 15.32
CA ASN A 276 31.78 -32.78 15.55
C ASN A 276 32.65 -32.44 14.32
N ILE A 277 32.12 -32.67 13.11
CA ILE A 277 32.80 -32.31 11.84
C ILE A 277 32.72 -30.80 11.61
N ILE A 278 31.59 -30.19 12.00
CA ILE A 278 31.34 -28.75 11.88
C ILE A 278 32.27 -27.95 12.80
N GLN A 279 32.47 -28.41 14.04
CA GLN A 279 33.35 -27.74 15.02
C GLN A 279 34.85 -27.79 14.64
N GLY A 280 35.27 -28.74 13.79
CA GLY A 280 36.68 -28.94 13.42
C GLY A 280 37.17 -28.17 12.18
N LYS A 281 36.30 -27.47 11.43
CA LYS A 281 36.66 -26.80 10.17
C LYS A 281 36.31 -25.31 10.21
N GLY A 282 37.31 -24.44 10.12
CA GLY A 282 37.15 -22.97 10.00
C GLY A 282 36.60 -22.46 8.66
N ARG A 283 35.71 -23.21 7.99
CA ARG A 283 35.04 -22.84 6.74
C ARG A 283 33.54 -23.12 6.84
N THR A 284 32.81 -22.23 7.50
CA THR A 284 31.36 -22.33 7.75
C THR A 284 30.56 -22.40 6.44
N ASN A 285 30.83 -21.50 5.48
CA ASN A 285 30.00 -21.35 4.27
C ASN A 285 29.94 -22.58 3.34
N THR A 286 31.00 -23.40 3.28
CA THR A 286 31.02 -24.60 2.41
C THR A 286 30.18 -25.73 2.99
N ILE A 287 30.26 -25.89 4.31
CA ILE A 287 29.50 -26.89 5.07
C ILE A 287 28.02 -26.52 5.07
N ASP A 288 27.69 -25.23 5.24
CA ASP A 288 26.30 -24.76 5.18
C ASP A 288 25.63 -25.07 3.84
N ARG A 289 26.36 -24.93 2.73
CA ARG A 289 25.85 -25.30 1.40
C ARG A 289 25.65 -26.80 1.27
N GLU A 290 26.60 -27.62 1.72
CA GLU A 290 26.48 -29.08 1.66
C GLU A 290 25.29 -29.60 2.48
N MET A 291 25.04 -29.04 3.67
CA MET A 291 23.91 -29.42 4.51
C MET A 291 22.56 -29.10 3.85
N ARG A 292 22.43 -27.91 3.23
CA ARG A 292 21.25 -27.55 2.45
C ARG A 292 21.04 -28.46 1.24
N GLU A 293 22.10 -28.74 0.49
CA GLU A 293 22.03 -29.67 -0.66
C GLU A 293 21.63 -31.08 -0.22
N MET A 294 22.13 -31.56 0.92
CA MET A 294 21.74 -32.87 1.48
C MET A 294 20.25 -32.91 1.82
N ALA A 295 19.72 -31.85 2.44
CA ALA A 295 18.30 -31.73 2.73
C ALA A 295 17.45 -31.71 1.44
N GLU A 296 17.80 -30.88 0.45
CA GLU A 296 17.07 -30.82 -0.83
C GLU A 296 17.07 -32.18 -1.55
N ARG A 297 18.21 -32.88 -1.58
CA ARG A 297 18.33 -34.21 -2.20
C ARG A 297 17.49 -35.24 -1.48
N TYR A 298 17.44 -35.19 -0.15
CA TYR A 298 16.59 -36.07 0.64
C TYR A 298 15.11 -35.81 0.32
N THR A 299 14.68 -34.55 0.41
CA THR A 299 13.29 -34.14 0.14
C THR A 299 12.86 -34.47 -1.29
N THR A 300 13.75 -34.35 -2.27
CA THR A 300 13.46 -34.73 -3.67
C THR A 300 13.30 -36.24 -3.86
N LYS A 301 14.00 -37.06 -3.06
CA LYS A 301 13.81 -38.53 -3.07
C LYS A 301 12.50 -38.95 -2.41
N LEU A 302 12.15 -38.30 -1.30
CA LEU A 302 10.91 -38.61 -0.56
C LEU A 302 9.67 -38.05 -1.27
N ILE A 303 9.70 -36.79 -1.68
CA ILE A 303 8.60 -36.09 -2.35
C ILE A 303 9.13 -35.55 -3.69
N PRO A 304 9.05 -36.34 -4.79
CA PRO A 304 9.53 -35.93 -6.10
C PRO A 304 8.89 -34.63 -6.56
N LYS A 305 9.63 -33.78 -7.29
CA LYS A 305 9.12 -32.48 -7.78
C LYS A 305 7.83 -32.62 -8.59
N ALA A 306 7.67 -33.69 -9.37
CA ALA A 306 6.46 -33.99 -10.15
C ALA A 306 5.22 -34.37 -9.29
N ARG A 307 5.40 -34.60 -7.98
CA ARG A 307 4.34 -34.91 -7.01
C ARG A 307 4.02 -33.75 -6.06
N ARG A 308 4.69 -32.60 -6.23
CA ARG A 308 4.48 -31.37 -5.45
C ARG A 308 3.50 -30.47 -6.19
N ILE A 309 2.35 -30.23 -5.58
CA ILE A 309 1.26 -29.42 -6.10
C ILE A 309 1.31 -28.09 -5.36
N TYR A 310 1.93 -27.09 -5.98
CA TYR A 310 2.04 -25.76 -5.39
C TYR A 310 0.71 -25.01 -5.52
N LEU A 311 0.14 -24.61 -4.39
CA LEU A 311 -1.02 -23.74 -4.34
C LEU A 311 -0.62 -22.33 -4.80
N PRO A 312 -1.43 -21.68 -5.64
CA PRO A 312 -1.13 -20.36 -6.15
C PRO A 312 -1.32 -19.30 -5.06
N GLU A 313 -0.52 -18.23 -5.13
CA GLU A 313 -0.81 -17.00 -4.39
C GLU A 313 -2.13 -16.39 -4.86
N LEU A 314 -2.88 -15.77 -3.93
CA LEU A 314 -4.14 -15.14 -4.27
C LEU A 314 -3.90 -13.84 -5.05
N LYS A 315 -4.16 -13.88 -6.36
CA LYS A 315 -4.24 -12.67 -7.17
C LYS A 315 -5.66 -12.14 -7.15
N SER A 316 -5.83 -10.97 -6.54
CA SER A 316 -7.14 -10.36 -6.27
C SER A 316 -8.00 -10.15 -7.52
N ASN A 317 -7.37 -9.94 -8.69
CA ASN A 317 -8.04 -9.77 -9.98
C ASN A 317 -8.52 -11.09 -10.65
N GLN A 318 -8.14 -12.25 -10.14
CA GLN A 318 -8.50 -13.57 -10.69
C GLN A 318 -9.55 -14.31 -9.86
N VAL A 319 -9.92 -13.74 -8.71
CA VAL A 319 -10.82 -14.34 -7.73
C VAL A 319 -12.09 -13.51 -7.63
N GLU A 320 -13.22 -14.20 -7.71
CA GLU A 320 -14.56 -13.72 -7.45
C GLU A 320 -14.99 -14.14 -6.04
N LEU A 321 -15.54 -13.20 -5.26
CA LEU A 321 -16.02 -13.48 -3.91
C LEU A 321 -17.53 -13.82 -3.95
N GLU A 322 -17.89 -15.04 -3.59
CA GLU A 322 -19.28 -15.49 -3.47
C GLU A 322 -19.63 -15.79 -2.00
N GLY A 323 -20.88 -15.53 -1.60
CA GLY A 323 -21.43 -16.12 -0.37
C GLY A 323 -21.22 -15.34 0.94
N ILE A 324 -20.83 -14.06 0.91
CA ILE A 324 -20.98 -13.23 2.10
C ILE A 324 -22.37 -12.62 2.09
N VAL A 325 -23.23 -13.15 2.98
CA VAL A 325 -24.44 -12.48 3.44
C VAL A 325 -24.02 -11.20 4.15
N LEU A 326 -23.72 -10.16 3.38
CA LEU A 326 -23.88 -8.80 3.86
C LEU A 326 -25.38 -8.66 4.08
N LYS A 327 -25.81 -8.75 5.34
CA LYS A 327 -27.14 -8.29 5.74
C LYS A 327 -27.25 -6.82 5.34
N ASN A 328 -27.77 -6.56 4.16
CA ASN A 328 -28.63 -5.42 3.85
C ASN A 328 -29.29 -5.64 2.49
N ASP A 329 -30.60 -5.52 2.52
CA ASP A 329 -31.58 -5.86 1.50
C ASP A 329 -31.31 -5.27 0.10
N GLY A 330 -31.53 -6.11 -0.92
CA GLY A 330 -32.03 -5.64 -2.22
C GLY A 330 -31.03 -5.39 -3.35
N MET A 331 -29.72 -5.56 -3.15
CA MET A 331 -28.74 -5.44 -4.24
C MET A 331 -28.35 -6.82 -4.76
N ASP A 332 -28.50 -7.00 -6.07
CA ASP A 332 -28.17 -8.20 -6.83
C ASP A 332 -26.92 -8.91 -6.29
N ASN A 333 -27.04 -10.23 -6.09
CA ASN A 333 -25.92 -11.17 -5.88
C ASN A 333 -25.06 -11.27 -7.15
N GLN A 334 -24.55 -10.14 -7.65
CA GLN A 334 -23.57 -10.11 -8.72
C GLN A 334 -22.21 -10.41 -8.12
N SER A 335 -21.62 -11.50 -8.58
CA SER A 335 -20.22 -11.83 -8.34
C SER A 335 -19.34 -10.64 -8.77
N LEU A 336 -18.58 -10.09 -7.82
CA LEU A 336 -17.63 -9.02 -8.06
C LEU A 336 -16.21 -9.57 -7.87
N VAL A 337 -15.27 -9.04 -8.65
CA VAL A 337 -13.83 -9.23 -8.43
C VAL A 337 -13.51 -8.91 -6.96
N LEU A 338 -12.73 -9.76 -6.31
CA LEU A 338 -12.44 -9.73 -4.87
C LEU A 338 -12.02 -8.33 -4.40
N GLU A 339 -11.07 -7.71 -5.11
CA GLU A 339 -10.59 -6.36 -4.82
C GLU A 339 -11.75 -5.35 -4.80
N ASN A 340 -12.49 -5.22 -5.91
CA ASN A 340 -13.62 -4.29 -6.01
C ASN A 340 -14.65 -4.49 -4.90
N ARG A 341 -14.90 -5.76 -4.52
CA ARG A 341 -15.84 -6.07 -3.44
C ARG A 341 -15.32 -5.61 -2.07
N LEU A 342 -14.04 -5.80 -1.79
CA LEU A 342 -13.40 -5.35 -0.56
C LEU A 342 -13.36 -3.83 -0.47
N LEU A 343 -12.93 -3.15 -1.53
CA LEU A 343 -12.88 -1.67 -1.54
C LEU A 343 -14.28 -1.08 -1.35
N LYS A 344 -15.31 -1.68 -1.97
CA LYS A 344 -16.71 -1.30 -1.73
C LYS A 344 -17.13 -1.52 -0.28
N LEU A 345 -16.76 -2.65 0.33
CA LEU A 345 -17.10 -2.93 1.74
C LEU A 345 -16.40 -1.95 2.69
N ILE A 346 -15.12 -1.64 2.45
CA ILE A 346 -14.39 -0.62 3.20
C ILE A 346 -15.11 0.72 3.08
N CYS A 347 -15.51 1.12 1.87
CA CYS A 347 -16.27 2.35 1.64
C CYS A 347 -17.61 2.36 2.39
N GLU A 348 -18.38 1.28 2.33
CA GLU A 348 -19.68 1.17 3.02
C GLU A 348 -19.54 1.21 4.55
N LYS A 349 -18.46 0.65 5.11
CA LYS A 349 -18.23 0.60 6.57
C LYS A 349 -17.52 1.82 7.12
N THR A 350 -16.60 2.42 6.37
CA THR A 350 -15.70 3.48 6.87
C THR A 350 -15.85 4.81 6.14
N GLY A 351 -16.50 4.83 4.97
CA GLY A 351 -16.58 5.98 4.07
C GLY A 351 -15.27 6.37 3.38
N MET A 352 -14.22 5.54 3.50
CA MET A 352 -12.96 5.72 2.78
C MET A 352 -13.05 5.14 1.37
N TYR A 353 -12.47 5.84 0.40
CA TYR A 353 -12.43 5.43 -1.00
C TYR A 353 -11.00 5.06 -1.38
N PHE A 354 -10.88 3.89 -2.00
CA PHE A 354 -9.64 3.35 -2.53
C PHE A 354 -9.90 2.87 -3.95
N ILE A 355 -8.92 2.98 -4.83
CA ILE A 355 -9.06 2.63 -6.24
C ILE A 355 -8.41 1.27 -6.51
N PRO A 356 -9.01 0.42 -7.38
CA PRO A 356 -8.42 -0.87 -7.73
C PRO A 356 -7.07 -0.71 -8.44
N SER A 357 -6.15 -1.62 -8.16
CA SER A 357 -4.82 -1.62 -8.77
C SER A 357 -4.87 -2.05 -10.25
N GLU A 358 -4.25 -1.27 -11.15
CA GLU A 358 -4.23 -1.57 -12.60
C GLU A 358 -3.60 -2.94 -12.93
N ASN A 359 -2.67 -3.43 -12.09
CA ASN A 359 -1.91 -4.68 -12.31
C ASN A 359 -2.47 -5.90 -11.55
N GLY A 360 -3.57 -5.75 -10.80
CA GLY A 360 -4.25 -6.84 -10.08
C GLY A 360 -3.56 -7.37 -8.81
N SER A 361 -2.43 -6.79 -8.44
CA SER A 361 -1.78 -6.93 -7.13
C SER A 361 -2.23 -5.78 -6.24
N SER A 362 -3.40 -5.93 -5.61
CA SER A 362 -3.93 -4.92 -4.71
C SER A 362 -3.08 -4.83 -3.44
N TYR A 363 -2.66 -3.61 -3.08
CA TYR A 363 -1.91 -3.33 -1.86
C TYR A 363 -2.77 -3.47 -0.58
N LEU A 364 -4.11 -3.39 -0.70
CA LEU A 364 -5.06 -3.55 0.41
C LEU A 364 -5.56 -4.98 0.59
N VAL A 365 -5.44 -5.83 -0.43
CA VAL A 365 -5.95 -7.21 -0.38
C VAL A 365 -4.83 -8.13 0.08
N PRO A 366 -4.98 -8.82 1.23
CA PRO A 366 -3.98 -9.78 1.65
C PRO A 366 -3.74 -10.87 0.61
N SER A 367 -2.48 -11.21 0.34
CA SER A 367 -2.08 -12.27 -0.61
C SER A 367 -2.35 -13.68 -0.08
N ASN A 368 -2.55 -13.80 1.24
CA ASN A 368 -2.76 -15.04 1.96
C ASN A 368 -4.24 -15.25 2.31
N LEU A 369 -4.76 -16.47 2.10
CA LEU A 369 -6.17 -16.79 2.33
C LEU A 369 -6.59 -16.58 3.78
N ARG A 370 -5.73 -16.94 4.74
CA ARG A 370 -6.02 -16.76 6.17
C ARG A 370 -6.17 -15.29 6.53
N ASP A 371 -5.23 -14.46 6.10
CA ASP A 371 -5.25 -13.03 6.37
C ASP A 371 -6.42 -12.35 5.65
N LEU A 372 -6.75 -12.79 4.43
CA LEU A 372 -7.93 -12.35 3.69
C LEU A 372 -9.23 -12.66 4.44
N ILE A 373 -9.39 -13.89 4.96
CA ILE A 373 -10.57 -14.29 5.73
C ILE A 373 -10.69 -13.45 7.01
N ASN A 374 -9.58 -13.20 7.70
CA ASN A 374 -9.54 -12.35 8.89
C ASN A 374 -9.92 -10.90 8.57
N PHE A 375 -9.42 -10.36 7.47
CA PHE A 375 -9.72 -9.00 7.02
C PHE A 375 -11.21 -8.83 6.70
N ILE A 376 -11.75 -9.73 5.87
CA ILE A 376 -13.18 -9.78 5.54
C ILE A 376 -14.04 -9.91 6.79
N SER A 377 -13.60 -10.77 7.71
CA SER A 377 -14.26 -11.03 8.98
C SER A 377 -14.37 -9.78 9.85
N MET A 378 -13.27 -9.05 10.01
CA MET A 378 -13.26 -7.79 10.74
C MET A 378 -14.18 -6.75 10.07
N LEU A 379 -14.14 -6.60 8.74
CA LEU A 379 -15.03 -5.68 8.02
C LEU A 379 -16.52 -6.04 8.20
N ASN A 380 -16.85 -7.33 8.28
CA ASN A 380 -18.23 -7.79 8.47
C ASN A 380 -18.76 -7.55 9.90
N GLU A 381 -17.89 -7.59 10.90
CA GLU A 381 -18.25 -7.30 12.31
C GLU A 381 -18.54 -5.82 12.56
N MET A 382 -17.95 -4.92 11.76
CA MET A 382 -18.23 -3.48 11.84
C MET A 382 -19.72 -3.18 11.62
N GLU A 383 -20.27 -2.23 12.38
CA GLU A 383 -21.64 -1.76 12.17
C GLU A 383 -21.74 -0.92 10.88
N TYR A 384 -22.88 -0.91 10.20
CA TYR A 384 -23.08 -0.02 9.05
C TYR A 384 -23.34 1.41 9.55
N PRO A 385 -22.48 2.39 9.22
CA PRO A 385 -22.58 3.72 9.81
C PRO A 385 -23.75 4.55 9.29
N GLY A 386 -24.17 4.38 8.03
CA GLY A 386 -25.08 5.32 7.39
C GLY A 386 -24.55 6.76 7.49
N ASP A 387 -25.38 7.68 7.98
CA ASP A 387 -24.97 9.08 8.27
C ASP A 387 -24.41 9.26 9.71
N ASN A 388 -24.26 8.20 10.51
CA ASN A 388 -23.79 8.30 11.90
C ASN A 388 -22.26 8.41 11.98
N ILE A 389 -21.79 9.62 12.26
CA ILE A 389 -20.35 9.93 12.34
C ILE A 389 -19.61 9.20 13.45
N ARG A 390 -20.28 8.84 14.55
CA ARG A 390 -19.65 8.13 15.68
C ARG A 390 -19.38 6.66 15.34
N ILE A 391 -20.32 6.00 14.66
CA ILE A 391 -20.11 4.64 14.15
C ILE A 391 -19.02 4.65 13.09
N LYS A 392 -19.05 5.64 12.18
CA LYS A 392 -18.01 5.82 11.16
C LYS A 392 -16.62 5.97 11.79
N LEU A 393 -16.49 6.81 12.83
CA LEU A 393 -15.23 6.98 13.56
C LEU A 393 -14.74 5.66 14.19
N ASN A 394 -15.62 4.93 14.88
CA ASN A 394 -15.25 3.64 15.48
C ASN A 394 -14.73 2.65 14.43
N ASN A 395 -15.43 2.53 13.29
CA ASN A 395 -15.02 1.66 12.21
C ASN A 395 -13.66 2.08 11.60
N ILE A 396 -13.42 3.39 11.45
CA ILE A 396 -12.12 3.91 10.99
C ILE A 396 -11.02 3.55 11.99
N LEU A 397 -11.26 3.67 13.30
CA LEU A 397 -10.27 3.33 14.34
C LEU A 397 -9.95 1.84 14.37
N GLU A 398 -10.97 0.97 14.25
CA GLU A 398 -10.76 -0.48 14.13
C GLU A 398 -9.97 -0.83 12.86
N PHE A 399 -10.31 -0.22 11.72
CA PHE A 399 -9.57 -0.40 10.48
C PHE A 399 -8.13 0.09 10.58
N LYS A 400 -7.91 1.27 11.20
CA LYS A 400 -6.59 1.83 11.46
C LYS A 400 -5.72 0.89 12.29
N TYR A 401 -6.30 0.32 13.36
CA TYR A 401 -5.60 -0.64 14.21
C TYR A 401 -5.19 -1.88 13.40
N TYR A 402 -6.12 -2.46 12.63
CA TYR A 402 -5.81 -3.60 11.76
C TYR A 402 -4.71 -3.24 10.75
N PHE A 403 -4.81 -2.09 10.09
CA PHE A 403 -3.83 -1.65 9.10
C PHE A 403 -2.42 -1.51 9.70
N ILE A 404 -2.30 -0.92 10.89
CA ILE A 404 -1.00 -0.76 11.57
C ILE A 404 -0.45 -2.12 12.04
N GLU A 405 -1.25 -2.90 12.77
CA GLU A 405 -0.78 -4.13 13.42
C GLU A 405 -0.58 -5.29 12.45
N GLU A 406 -1.49 -5.45 11.49
CA GLU A 406 -1.52 -6.63 10.62
C GLU A 406 -0.89 -6.37 9.25
N MET A 407 -0.88 -5.12 8.75
CA MET A 407 -0.32 -4.80 7.44
C MET A 407 1.05 -4.12 7.55
N ILE A 408 1.16 -3.00 8.28
CA ILE A 408 2.43 -2.27 8.41
C ILE A 408 3.48 -3.12 9.14
N LYS A 409 3.21 -3.56 10.38
CA LYS A 409 4.21 -4.28 11.19
C LYS A 409 4.68 -5.60 10.61
N ARG A 410 3.87 -6.24 9.74
CA ARG A 410 4.22 -7.51 9.11
C ARG A 410 4.97 -7.35 7.79
N ASN A 411 4.65 -6.33 7.01
CA ASN A 411 5.12 -6.22 5.63
C ASN A 411 6.20 -5.14 5.44
N VAL A 412 6.37 -4.21 6.39
CA VAL A 412 7.45 -3.22 6.37
C VAL A 412 8.71 -3.79 7.03
N ARG A 413 9.89 -3.51 6.46
CA ARG A 413 11.17 -3.99 6.99
C ARG A 413 11.43 -3.45 8.39
N GLN A 414 12.01 -4.27 9.26
CA GLN A 414 12.27 -3.90 10.66
C GLN A 414 13.05 -2.57 10.80
N GLU A 415 14.05 -2.33 9.95
CA GLU A 415 14.85 -1.09 9.94
C GLU A 415 14.06 0.18 9.57
N GLU A 416 12.95 0.03 8.84
CA GLU A 416 12.07 1.14 8.43
C GLU A 416 10.87 1.27 9.37
N LEU A 417 10.48 0.17 10.01
CA LEU A 417 9.33 0.09 10.89
C LEU A 417 9.48 1.00 12.12
N GLU A 418 10.65 1.01 12.76
CA GLU A 418 10.89 1.84 13.95
C GLU A 418 10.74 3.34 13.63
N ASP A 419 11.41 3.82 12.58
CA ASP A 419 11.29 5.22 12.13
C ASP A 419 9.85 5.55 11.70
N LEU A 420 9.15 4.63 11.02
CA LEU A 420 7.76 4.85 10.59
C LEU A 420 6.80 4.90 11.78
N MET A 421 6.98 4.06 12.81
CA MET A 421 6.14 4.08 14.01
C MET A 421 6.29 5.40 14.78
N GLU A 422 7.49 5.99 14.83
CA GLU A 422 7.68 7.33 15.39
C GLU A 422 6.81 8.37 14.65
N VAL A 423 6.70 8.28 13.32
CA VAL A 423 5.81 9.16 12.54
C VAL A 423 4.34 8.89 12.87
N VAL A 424 3.95 7.62 12.95
CA VAL A 424 2.55 7.23 13.23
C VAL A 424 2.10 7.71 14.60
N GLU A 425 2.96 7.62 15.62
CA GLU A 425 2.69 8.01 17.00
C GLU A 425 2.83 9.54 17.25
N SER A 426 3.44 10.28 16.32
CA SER A 426 3.63 11.74 16.48
C SER A 426 2.34 12.57 16.42
N ASP A 427 2.40 13.81 16.93
CA ASP A 427 1.28 14.77 16.87
C ASP A 427 0.98 15.20 15.43
N ASP A 428 -0.31 15.44 15.13
CA ASP A 428 -0.77 15.81 13.78
C ASP A 428 -0.06 17.05 13.23
N ARG A 429 0.31 18.02 14.08
CA ARG A 429 1.01 19.24 13.66
C ARG A 429 2.40 18.98 13.11
N ILE A 430 3.05 17.89 13.54
CA ILE A 430 4.41 17.54 13.11
C ILE A 430 4.46 16.30 12.23
N LYS A 431 3.32 15.67 11.96
CA LYS A 431 3.21 14.40 11.26
C LYS A 431 3.74 14.47 9.83
N ASN A 432 3.41 15.54 9.08
CA ASN A 432 3.93 15.76 7.73
C ASN A 432 5.45 15.96 7.70
N TYR A 433 5.99 16.72 8.66
CA TYR A 433 7.43 16.95 8.78
C TYR A 433 8.17 15.65 9.10
N ASN A 434 7.68 14.89 10.07
CA ASN A 434 8.26 13.60 10.45
C ASN A 434 8.17 12.59 9.29
N MET A 435 7.03 12.53 8.59
CA MET A 435 6.86 11.69 7.41
C MET A 435 7.83 12.07 6.29
N TYR A 436 7.97 13.36 6.00
CA TYR A 436 8.93 13.85 5.00
C TYR A 436 10.36 13.42 5.35
N ASN A 437 10.76 13.55 6.61
CA ASN A 437 12.08 13.14 7.07
C ASN A 437 12.29 11.63 6.98
N PHE A 438 11.30 10.83 7.37
CA PHE A 438 11.30 9.37 7.19
C PHE A 438 11.51 9.00 5.71
N LEU A 439 10.67 9.54 4.82
CA LEU A 439 10.77 9.27 3.38
C LEU A 439 12.10 9.74 2.79
N ASN A 440 12.68 10.83 3.30
CA ASN A 440 14.00 11.30 2.88
C ASN A 440 15.12 10.37 3.36
N LYS A 441 15.05 9.82 4.59
CA LYS A 441 15.99 8.78 5.05
C LYS A 441 15.92 7.54 4.15
N VAL A 442 14.71 7.08 3.80
CA VAL A 442 14.49 5.95 2.89
C VAL A 442 15.12 6.22 1.52
N TYR A 443 14.90 7.42 0.96
CA TYR A 443 15.51 7.84 -0.31
C TYR A 443 17.04 7.83 -0.28
N GLN A 444 17.64 8.41 0.77
CA GLN A 444 19.10 8.50 0.91
C GLN A 444 19.73 7.11 1.03
N LYS A 445 19.14 6.21 1.83
CA LYS A 445 19.59 4.82 1.95
C LYS A 445 19.59 4.11 0.59
N LYS A 446 18.55 4.31 -0.22
CA LYS A 446 18.39 3.65 -1.53
C LYS A 446 19.30 4.22 -2.62
N THR A 447 19.47 5.53 -2.67
CA THR A 447 20.23 6.20 -3.74
C THR A 447 21.72 6.38 -3.41
N GLY A 448 22.13 6.18 -2.16
CA GLY A 448 23.49 6.45 -1.69
C GLY A 448 23.87 7.94 -1.69
N ARG A 449 22.92 8.84 -1.98
CA ARG A 449 23.13 10.30 -1.97
C ARG A 449 23.07 10.81 -0.54
N VAL A 450 24.09 11.56 -0.12
CA VAL A 450 24.18 12.17 1.22
C VAL A 450 23.87 13.67 1.12
N GLY A 451 22.94 14.16 1.97
CA GLY A 451 22.56 15.57 2.05
C GLY A 451 21.07 15.84 1.78
N VAL A 452 20.63 17.09 2.00
CA VAL A 452 19.25 17.52 1.69
C VAL A 452 19.10 17.62 0.19
N VAL A 453 18.35 16.70 -0.42
CA VAL A 453 17.95 16.81 -1.82
C VAL A 453 16.82 17.81 -1.90
N ASP A 454 17.06 18.95 -2.56
CA ASP A 454 16.03 19.91 -2.92
C ASP A 454 15.03 19.27 -3.89
N ILE A 455 13.90 18.82 -3.36
CA ILE A 455 12.79 18.26 -4.15
C ILE A 455 12.19 19.28 -5.12
N TYR A 456 12.50 20.57 -4.93
CA TYR A 456 12.02 21.68 -5.75
C TYR A 456 13.12 22.27 -6.63
N ALA A 457 14.22 21.57 -6.90
CA ALA A 457 15.33 22.12 -7.72
C ALA A 457 14.85 22.66 -9.08
N ASN A 458 13.79 22.06 -9.64
CA ASN A 458 13.16 22.43 -10.90
C ASN A 458 11.81 23.15 -10.75
N SER A 459 11.39 23.50 -9.53
CA SER A 459 10.13 24.21 -9.27
C SER A 459 10.39 25.57 -8.62
N ASN A 460 9.60 26.56 -9.03
CA ASN A 460 9.56 27.87 -8.37
C ASN A 460 8.66 27.87 -7.13
N LEU A 461 7.92 26.78 -6.90
CA LEU A 461 6.95 26.65 -5.82
C LEU A 461 7.46 25.63 -4.78
N GLU A 462 7.53 26.10 -3.54
CA GLU A 462 7.77 25.26 -2.35
C GLU A 462 6.48 25.15 -1.54
N PHE A 463 6.32 24.01 -0.87
CA PHE A 463 5.26 23.80 0.11
C PHE A 463 5.87 23.76 1.51
N THR A 464 5.13 24.21 2.52
CA THR A 464 5.58 24.15 3.90
C THR A 464 5.81 22.70 4.33
N LEU A 465 6.77 22.49 5.25
CA LEU A 465 7.07 21.16 5.82
C LEU A 465 5.88 20.52 6.55
N TRP A 466 4.84 21.32 6.85
CA TRP A 466 3.62 20.91 7.52
C TRP A 466 2.45 20.63 6.56
N SER A 467 2.65 20.74 5.24
CA SER A 467 1.60 20.47 4.24
C SER A 467 1.68 19.04 3.72
N LEU A 468 0.53 18.43 3.43
CA LEU A 468 0.44 17.12 2.77
C LEU A 468 1.19 17.12 1.43
N ALA A 469 1.13 18.23 0.68
CA ALA A 469 1.81 18.38 -0.59
C ALA A 469 3.30 18.00 -0.53
N ILE A 470 4.01 18.30 0.56
CA ILE A 470 5.45 17.95 0.66
C ILE A 470 5.67 16.44 0.77
N VAL A 471 4.75 15.73 1.42
CA VAL A 471 4.78 14.28 1.54
C VAL A 471 4.56 13.65 0.17
N ILE A 472 3.55 14.13 -0.57
CA ILE A 472 3.24 13.68 -1.93
C ILE A 472 4.41 13.94 -2.90
N GLU A 473 5.04 15.11 -2.84
CA GLU A 473 6.23 15.44 -3.64
C GLU A 473 7.38 14.48 -3.35
N ARG A 474 7.63 14.16 -2.07
CA ARG A 474 8.69 13.24 -1.69
C ARG A 474 8.37 11.79 -2.08
N LEU A 475 7.14 11.32 -1.90
CA LEU A 475 6.68 10.00 -2.35
C LEU A 475 6.91 9.82 -3.86
N THR A 476 6.57 10.84 -4.65
CA THR A 476 6.77 10.84 -6.10
C THR A 476 8.24 10.70 -6.48
N ASN A 477 9.09 11.51 -5.86
CA ASN A 477 10.53 11.46 -6.10
C ASN A 477 11.13 10.11 -5.68
N ASN A 478 10.63 9.52 -4.58
CA ASN A 478 10.99 8.17 -4.18
C ASN A 478 10.61 7.19 -5.28
N MET A 479 9.34 7.13 -5.71
CA MET A 479 8.89 6.20 -6.76
C MET A 479 9.77 6.24 -8.03
N SER A 480 10.24 7.42 -8.44
CA SER A 480 11.13 7.55 -9.60
C SER A 480 12.48 6.82 -9.47
N CYS A 481 12.93 6.52 -8.25
CA CYS A 481 14.16 5.76 -7.99
C CYS A 481 13.92 4.34 -7.46
N LEU A 482 12.67 3.89 -7.30
CA LEU A 482 12.33 2.54 -6.83
C LEU A 482 12.31 1.59 -8.03
N THR A 483 13.16 0.55 -7.99
CA THR A 483 13.28 -0.44 -9.07
C THR A 483 12.75 -1.83 -8.67
N PHE A 484 12.23 -2.00 -7.46
CA PHE A 484 11.76 -3.28 -6.89
C PHE A 484 10.31 -3.20 -6.37
N ASN A 485 9.58 -4.32 -6.40
CA ASN A 485 8.18 -4.42 -5.97
C ASN A 485 7.95 -4.02 -4.49
N ASP A 486 8.88 -4.35 -3.59
CA ASP A 486 8.77 -4.06 -2.14
C ASP A 486 8.76 -2.54 -1.84
N ASP A 487 9.30 -1.75 -2.76
CA ASP A 487 9.45 -0.32 -2.59
C ASP A 487 8.17 0.45 -2.97
N ASN A 488 7.34 -0.10 -3.85
CA ASN A 488 6.02 0.46 -4.17
C ASN A 488 5.05 0.27 -3.00
N LEU A 489 5.14 -0.86 -2.29
CA LEU A 489 4.26 -1.17 -1.15
C LEU A 489 4.33 -0.13 -0.04
N LEU A 490 5.52 0.38 0.28
CA LEU A 490 5.68 1.43 1.30
C LEU A 490 4.97 2.72 0.88
N SER A 491 5.03 3.07 -0.41
CA SER A 491 4.36 4.28 -0.92
C SER A 491 2.85 4.14 -0.82
N ASP A 492 2.30 3.00 -1.24
CA ASP A 492 0.88 2.66 -1.12
C ASP A 492 0.42 2.73 0.34
N TYR A 493 1.22 2.19 1.27
CA TYR A 493 0.90 2.24 2.70
C TYR A 493 0.89 3.65 3.28
N VAL A 494 1.77 4.54 2.81
CA VAL A 494 1.73 5.95 3.23
C VAL A 494 0.45 6.62 2.71
N GLU A 495 0.05 6.37 1.46
CA GLU A 495 -1.19 6.93 0.90
C GLU A 495 -2.45 6.43 1.62
N ILE A 496 -2.49 5.15 1.97
CA ILE A 496 -3.56 4.56 2.79
C ILE A 496 -3.56 5.17 4.19
N TYR A 497 -2.39 5.29 4.81
CA TYR A 497 -2.26 5.87 6.14
C TYR A 497 -2.81 7.30 6.18
N TYR A 498 -2.46 8.14 5.19
CA TYR A 498 -3.00 9.49 5.09
C TYR A 498 -4.52 9.51 4.86
N THR A 499 -5.04 8.60 4.03
CA THR A 499 -6.49 8.44 3.83
C THR A 499 -7.20 8.10 5.15
N ILE A 500 -6.63 7.21 5.96
CA ILE A 500 -7.17 6.83 7.28
C ILE A 500 -7.18 8.03 8.22
N ILE A 501 -6.03 8.70 8.43
CA ILE A 501 -5.96 9.78 9.41
C ILE A 501 -6.79 11.01 8.99
N LEU A 502 -6.88 11.33 7.69
CA LEU A 502 -7.71 12.44 7.23
C LEU A 502 -9.19 12.15 7.53
N ASN A 503 -9.67 10.95 7.24
CA ASN A 503 -11.04 10.54 7.55
C ASN A 503 -11.30 10.47 9.06
N GLU A 504 -10.34 9.98 9.86
CA GLU A 504 -10.39 9.96 11.32
C GLU A 504 -10.58 11.39 11.86
N LYS A 505 -9.66 12.30 11.53
CA LYS A 505 -9.68 13.68 12.03
C LYS A 505 -10.91 14.46 11.59
N PHE A 506 -11.37 14.24 10.36
CA PHE A 506 -12.63 14.79 9.90
C PHE A 506 -13.82 14.30 10.73
N CYS A 507 -13.87 13.00 11.08
CA CYS A 507 -14.93 12.45 11.93
C CYS A 507 -14.84 12.94 13.39
N GLU A 508 -13.64 13.23 13.88
CA GLU A 508 -13.39 13.89 15.18
C GLU A 508 -13.75 15.39 15.19
N LYS A 509 -14.18 15.95 14.03
CA LYS A 509 -14.46 17.38 13.83
C LYS A 509 -13.24 18.28 14.07
N ILE A 510 -12.05 17.75 13.78
CA ILE A 510 -10.82 18.53 13.75
C ILE A 510 -10.70 19.16 12.37
N GLU A 511 -10.40 20.46 12.30
CA GLU A 511 -10.12 21.14 11.04
C GLU A 511 -8.89 20.52 10.40
N ILE A 512 -9.07 19.74 9.33
CA ILE A 512 -7.98 18.99 8.69
C ILE A 512 -7.11 19.87 7.80
N ALA A 513 -7.65 21.01 7.36
CA ALA A 513 -6.96 21.90 6.46
C ALA A 513 -5.74 22.61 7.09
N ASN A 514 -5.67 22.73 8.42
CA ASN A 514 -4.61 23.46 9.14
C ASN A 514 -3.48 22.63 9.80
N PRO A 515 -3.65 21.36 10.24
CA PRO A 515 -2.52 20.54 10.71
C PRO A 515 -2.01 19.51 9.69
N LEU A 516 -2.88 19.00 8.80
CA LEU A 516 -2.54 17.85 7.94
C LEU A 516 -2.48 18.21 6.45
N ILE A 517 -3.39 19.03 5.91
CA ILE A 517 -3.35 19.35 4.48
C ILE A 517 -2.43 20.54 4.20
N GLY A 518 -2.53 21.61 5.00
CA GLY A 518 -1.75 22.83 4.79
C GLY A 518 -2.13 23.58 3.50
N GLY A 519 -3.37 23.39 3.02
CA GLY A 519 -3.95 24.07 1.85
C GLY A 519 -3.79 23.38 0.49
N PHE A 520 -2.92 22.38 0.37
CA PHE A 520 -2.63 21.72 -0.92
C PHE A 520 -2.49 20.21 -0.75
N ILE A 521 -3.06 19.46 -1.69
CA ILE A 521 -3.14 17.98 -1.68
C ILE A 521 -2.33 17.33 -2.82
N TRP A 522 -1.97 18.07 -3.86
CA TRP A 522 -1.29 17.57 -5.07
C TRP A 522 0.11 18.14 -5.28
N GLY A 523 0.46 19.24 -4.61
CA GLY A 523 1.77 19.86 -4.76
C GLY A 523 2.00 20.45 -6.16
N ASN A 524 3.18 20.22 -6.72
CA ASN A 524 3.57 20.57 -8.08
C ASN A 524 3.04 19.60 -9.14
N ARG A 525 2.53 18.42 -8.77
CA ARG A 525 1.87 17.52 -9.73
C ARG A 525 0.65 18.15 -10.40
N ALA A 526 0.01 19.13 -9.74
CA ALA A 526 -1.11 19.87 -10.32
C ALA A 526 -0.69 20.82 -11.46
N ASN A 527 0.61 21.10 -11.64
CA ASN A 527 1.07 22.06 -12.63
C ASN A 527 1.06 21.43 -14.04
N GLY A 528 0.38 22.08 -14.99
CA GLY A 528 0.30 21.64 -16.38
C GLY A 528 -0.77 20.58 -16.63
N VAL A 529 -1.64 20.34 -15.64
CA VAL A 529 -2.82 19.49 -15.82
C VAL A 529 -3.75 20.16 -16.81
N VAL A 530 -4.06 21.44 -16.64
CA VAL A 530 -4.72 22.26 -17.64
C VAL A 530 -3.65 22.88 -18.56
N PRO A 531 -3.81 22.79 -19.90
CA PRO A 531 -2.85 23.35 -20.84
C PRO A 531 -2.47 24.80 -20.52
N TRP A 532 -1.16 25.12 -20.56
CA TRP A 532 -0.65 26.45 -20.21
C TRP A 532 -1.01 27.53 -21.23
N ILE A 533 -0.85 28.78 -20.84
CA ILE A 533 -0.96 29.94 -21.73
C ILE A 533 0.39 30.17 -22.39
N ALA A 534 0.40 30.27 -23.73
CA ALA A 534 1.58 30.58 -24.51
C ALA A 534 1.33 31.77 -25.45
N THR A 535 2.41 32.47 -25.83
CA THR A 535 2.37 33.50 -26.88
C THR A 535 2.22 32.86 -28.27
N GLU A 536 1.97 33.67 -29.31
CA GLU A 536 1.94 33.19 -30.70
C GLU A 536 3.25 32.49 -31.12
N ASN A 537 4.38 32.89 -30.51
CA ASN A 537 5.68 32.27 -30.71
C ASN A 537 5.93 31.05 -29.81
N HIS A 538 4.89 30.48 -29.21
CA HIS A 538 4.92 29.34 -28.30
C HIS A 538 5.79 29.56 -27.04
N GLN A 539 6.00 30.82 -26.64
CA GLN A 539 6.69 31.13 -25.39
C GLN A 539 5.71 31.00 -24.23
N PHE A 540 6.13 30.30 -23.17
CA PHE A 540 5.35 30.17 -21.94
C PHE A 540 5.07 31.54 -21.33
N VAL A 541 3.80 31.81 -21.01
CA VAL A 541 3.37 33.02 -20.30
C VAL A 541 3.03 32.67 -18.85
N MET A 542 2.15 31.68 -18.65
CA MET A 542 1.54 31.42 -17.34
C MET A 542 0.83 30.07 -17.31
N ASN A 543 0.78 29.43 -16.13
CA ASN A 543 -0.03 28.22 -15.90
C ASN A 543 -1.50 28.58 -15.64
N ARG A 544 -2.44 27.75 -16.13
CA ARG A 544 -3.88 27.90 -15.82
C ARG A 544 -4.26 27.25 -14.49
N ASP A 545 -3.56 26.19 -14.08
CA ASP A 545 -3.86 25.43 -12.85
C ASP A 545 -3.58 26.23 -11.57
N LYS A 546 -2.53 27.07 -11.60
CA LYS A 546 -1.99 27.78 -10.46
C LYS A 546 -1.24 29.02 -10.90
N PHE A 547 -1.71 30.20 -10.49
CA PHE A 547 -1.13 31.48 -10.93
C PHE A 547 -1.26 32.59 -9.89
N PHE A 548 -0.53 33.67 -10.11
CA PHE A 548 -0.44 34.82 -9.20
C PHE A 548 -1.21 36.01 -9.75
N ILE A 549 -1.90 36.73 -8.86
CA ILE A 549 -2.64 37.94 -9.20
C ILE A 549 -2.69 38.88 -7.99
N ASN A 550 -2.77 40.19 -8.23
CA ASN A 550 -3.03 41.15 -7.17
C ASN A 550 -4.38 40.86 -6.49
N ILE A 551 -4.44 40.96 -5.17
CA ILE A 551 -5.65 40.57 -4.42
C ILE A 551 -6.88 41.43 -4.79
N PHE A 552 -6.72 42.72 -5.07
CA PHE A 552 -7.84 43.57 -5.48
C PHE A 552 -8.22 43.38 -6.94
N GLU A 553 -7.24 43.10 -7.81
CA GLU A 553 -7.55 42.73 -9.19
C GLU A 553 -8.36 41.43 -9.24
N CYS A 554 -7.99 40.46 -8.40
CA CYS A 554 -8.77 39.24 -8.21
C CYS A 554 -10.18 39.54 -7.67
N TRP A 555 -10.28 40.33 -6.59
CA TRP A 555 -11.56 40.74 -6.00
C TRP A 555 -12.47 41.43 -7.02
N ASN A 556 -11.92 42.39 -7.79
CA ASN A 556 -12.65 43.14 -8.81
C ASN A 556 -13.08 42.23 -9.98
N ALA A 557 -12.23 41.29 -10.41
CA ALA A 557 -12.57 40.34 -11.45
C ALA A 557 -13.74 39.43 -11.04
N VAL A 558 -13.77 38.97 -9.77
CA VAL A 558 -14.92 38.22 -9.23
C VAL A 558 -16.17 39.10 -9.18
N ALA A 559 -16.03 40.35 -8.72
CA ALA A 559 -17.15 41.29 -8.63
C ALA A 559 -17.76 41.60 -10.01
N ASP A 560 -16.93 41.86 -11.02
CA ASP A 560 -17.35 42.17 -12.39
C ASP A 560 -18.22 41.03 -12.97
N VAL A 561 -17.85 39.75 -12.78
CA VAL A 561 -18.66 38.61 -13.26
C VAL A 561 -20.02 38.57 -12.57
N LEU A 562 -20.06 38.81 -11.26
CA LEU A 562 -21.32 38.84 -10.50
C LEU A 562 -22.22 40.02 -10.89
N GLU A 563 -21.66 41.18 -11.23
CA GLU A 563 -22.42 42.30 -11.78
C GLU A 563 -23.01 41.98 -13.15
N GLU A 564 -22.21 41.40 -14.07
CA GLU A 564 -22.66 41.01 -15.41
C GLU A 564 -23.77 39.95 -15.37
N GLU A 565 -23.66 39.00 -14.44
CA GLU A 565 -24.71 38.02 -14.16
C GLU A 565 -25.97 38.62 -13.48
N LYS A 566 -25.97 39.93 -13.22
CA LYS A 566 -27.01 40.68 -12.49
C LYS A 566 -27.25 40.12 -11.08
N CYS A 567 -26.22 39.57 -10.47
CA CYS A 567 -26.27 39.03 -9.11
C CYS A 567 -26.15 40.13 -8.04
N LEU A 568 -25.64 41.32 -8.39
CA LEU A 568 -25.34 42.40 -7.44
C LEU A 568 -25.82 43.75 -7.99
N LEU A 569 -26.60 44.49 -7.17
CA LEU A 569 -27.26 45.76 -7.59
C LEU A 569 -26.55 47.04 -7.11
N SER A 570 -25.47 46.95 -6.32
CA SER A 570 -24.72 48.13 -5.85
C SER A 570 -23.30 47.76 -5.39
N ILE A 571 -22.28 48.00 -6.22
CA ILE A 571 -20.88 47.89 -5.79
C ILE A 571 -20.15 49.20 -6.09
N GLU A 572 -19.49 49.77 -5.07
CA GLU A 572 -18.48 50.80 -5.25
C GLU A 572 -17.12 50.10 -5.46
N ARG A 573 -16.49 50.28 -6.63
CA ARG A 573 -15.14 49.74 -6.91
C ARG A 573 -14.13 50.31 -5.90
N LYS A 574 -13.39 49.44 -5.21
CA LYS A 574 -12.38 49.85 -4.22
C LYS A 574 -11.02 50.06 -4.90
N ASP A 575 -10.35 51.14 -4.49
CA ASP A 575 -9.07 51.60 -5.05
C ASP A 575 -7.92 50.60 -4.79
N VAL A 576 -7.14 50.32 -5.82
CA VAL A 576 -6.13 49.24 -5.94
C VAL A 576 -4.89 49.49 -5.06
N SER A 577 -4.77 50.69 -4.47
CA SER A 577 -3.57 51.15 -3.76
C SER A 577 -3.53 50.86 -2.25
N LYS A 578 -4.55 50.21 -1.67
CA LYS A 578 -4.66 50.06 -0.21
C LYS A 578 -3.94 48.82 0.33
N THR A 579 -2.85 49.00 1.06
CA THR A 579 -2.17 47.90 1.78
C THR A 579 -2.93 47.40 3.03
N LYS A 580 -4.04 48.06 3.38
CA LYS A 580 -4.90 47.71 4.51
C LYS A 580 -6.37 47.72 4.12
N VAL A 581 -7.12 46.75 4.65
CA VAL A 581 -8.57 46.72 4.53
C VAL A 581 -9.23 47.66 5.54
N THR A 582 -10.32 48.31 5.11
CA THR A 582 -11.20 49.09 5.99
C THR A 582 -12.44 48.28 6.33
N ALA A 583 -12.99 48.48 7.53
CA ALA A 583 -14.24 47.84 7.95
C ALA A 583 -15.38 48.03 6.92
N LEU A 584 -16.24 47.01 6.79
CA LEU A 584 -17.41 47.05 5.92
C LEU A 584 -18.46 48.04 6.46
N LYS A 585 -19.19 48.72 5.56
CA LYS A 585 -20.34 49.55 5.95
C LYS A 585 -21.49 48.61 6.36
N LYS A 586 -22.23 48.96 7.42
CA LYS A 586 -23.31 48.12 7.99
C LYS A 586 -24.41 47.72 6.99
N ASP A 587 -24.69 48.56 6.00
CA ASP A 587 -25.83 48.37 5.07
C ASP A 587 -25.46 47.76 3.71
N THR A 588 -24.16 47.53 3.41
CA THR A 588 -23.68 46.94 2.13
C THR A 588 -22.98 45.59 2.31
N GLY A 589 -23.07 44.97 3.48
CA GLY A 589 -22.13 43.92 3.93
C GLY A 589 -22.22 42.57 3.21
N ARG A 590 -23.40 42.02 2.95
CA ARG A 590 -23.55 40.60 2.56
C ARG A 590 -22.95 40.28 1.19
N SER A 591 -23.27 41.08 0.18
CA SER A 591 -22.72 40.95 -1.17
C SER A 591 -21.20 41.08 -1.19
N GLU A 592 -20.66 42.03 -0.44
CA GLU A 592 -19.21 42.23 -0.35
C GLU A 592 -18.52 41.03 0.32
N ILE A 593 -19.13 40.49 1.39
CA ILE A 593 -18.66 39.27 2.06
C ILE A 593 -18.65 38.08 1.09
N ILE A 594 -19.68 37.92 0.25
CA ILE A 594 -19.74 36.82 -0.72
C ILE A 594 -18.61 36.92 -1.75
N ILE A 595 -18.24 38.12 -2.21
CA ILE A 595 -17.10 38.29 -3.13
C ILE A 595 -15.80 37.88 -2.44
N TRP A 596 -15.60 38.28 -1.18
CA TRP A 596 -14.44 37.85 -0.38
C TRP A 596 -14.42 36.33 -0.22
N ILE A 597 -15.55 35.70 0.07
CA ILE A 597 -15.67 34.23 0.19
C ILE A 597 -15.34 33.55 -1.14
N LEU A 598 -15.90 34.00 -2.26
CA LEU A 598 -15.67 33.39 -3.57
C LEU A 598 -14.22 33.54 -4.04
N MET A 599 -13.61 34.69 -3.79
CA MET A 599 -12.18 34.89 -4.08
C MET A 599 -11.31 33.99 -3.21
N ALA A 600 -11.59 33.90 -1.89
CA ALA A 600 -10.87 33.01 -0.98
C ALA A 600 -11.08 31.53 -1.33
N LEU A 601 -12.26 31.16 -1.82
CA LEU A 601 -12.54 29.80 -2.28
C LEU A 601 -11.53 29.35 -3.34
N LEU A 602 -11.13 30.26 -4.23
CA LEU A 602 -10.18 30.01 -5.32
C LEU A 602 -8.72 30.31 -4.96
N SER A 603 -8.44 30.94 -3.81
CA SER A 603 -7.12 31.53 -3.55
C SER A 603 -6.48 31.13 -2.21
N SER A 604 -5.15 31.23 -2.20
CA SER A 604 -4.28 30.98 -1.05
C SER A 604 -3.22 32.08 -0.93
N ASN A 605 -2.66 32.24 0.27
CA ASN A 605 -1.55 33.16 0.52
C ASN A 605 -0.20 32.50 0.17
N PHE A 606 0.86 33.31 0.08
CA PHE A 606 2.22 32.84 -0.15
C PHE A 606 3.28 33.78 0.43
N GLU A 607 4.48 33.25 0.58
CA GLU A 607 5.65 33.98 1.06
C GLU A 607 6.79 33.90 0.05
N LEU A 608 7.44 35.03 -0.22
CA LEU A 608 8.66 35.06 -1.03
C LEU A 608 9.86 34.68 -0.16
N GLN A 609 10.60 33.67 -0.58
CA GLN A 609 11.79 33.19 0.14
C GLN A 609 13.06 33.93 -0.30
N ASN A 610 14.09 33.90 0.55
CA ASN A 610 15.40 34.50 0.27
C ASN A 610 16.08 33.88 -0.96
N ASN A 611 15.80 32.61 -1.25
CA ASN A 611 16.27 31.89 -2.43
C ASN A 611 15.46 32.24 -3.71
N GLY A 612 14.56 33.22 -3.66
CA GLY A 612 13.75 33.64 -4.80
C GLY A 612 12.59 32.70 -5.17
N LYS A 613 12.43 31.57 -4.47
CA LYS A 613 11.28 30.68 -4.62
C LYS A 613 10.07 31.23 -3.86
N ILE A 614 8.90 30.71 -4.21
CA ILE A 614 7.62 31.08 -3.61
C ILE A 614 7.15 29.93 -2.74
N ARG A 615 7.00 30.17 -1.43
CA ARG A 615 6.46 29.20 -0.49
C ARG A 615 4.96 29.40 -0.34
N LEU A 616 4.20 28.37 -0.69
CA LEU A 616 2.75 28.36 -0.54
C LEU A 616 2.38 27.96 0.89
N ASN A 617 1.51 28.74 1.52
CA ASN A 617 1.05 28.48 2.88
C ASN A 617 -0.43 28.85 3.04
N ARG A 618 -1.15 28.08 3.86
CA ARG A 618 -2.52 28.41 4.26
C ARG A 618 -2.49 29.26 5.53
N VAL A 619 -2.15 30.54 5.38
CA VAL A 619 -2.23 31.53 6.47
C VAL A 619 -3.38 32.50 6.22
N PRO A 620 -3.91 33.18 7.25
CA PRO A 620 -5.01 34.11 7.06
C PRO A 620 -4.71 35.17 5.99
N LEU A 621 -5.66 35.38 5.06
CA LEU A 621 -5.54 36.37 3.98
C LEU A 621 -5.50 37.80 4.51
N ILE A 622 -6.27 38.10 5.55
CA ILE A 622 -6.20 39.38 6.26
C ILE A 622 -5.42 39.17 7.55
N ALA A 623 -4.26 39.83 7.66
CA ALA A 623 -3.43 39.76 8.85
C ALA A 623 -4.05 40.53 10.03
N ASN A 624 -3.64 40.20 11.25
CA ASN A 624 -4.19 40.79 12.49
C ASN A 624 -4.01 42.30 12.59
N ASN A 625 -3.00 42.86 11.91
CA ASN A 625 -2.72 44.28 11.78
C ASN A 625 -3.47 44.95 10.60
N TYR A 626 -4.50 44.28 10.05
CA TYR A 626 -5.35 44.70 8.93
C TYR A 626 -4.64 44.76 7.57
N THR A 627 -3.42 44.23 7.46
CA THR A 627 -2.71 44.17 6.18
C THR A 627 -3.17 42.98 5.36
N ILE A 628 -3.21 43.16 4.04
CA ILE A 628 -3.45 42.08 3.08
C ILE A 628 -2.17 41.83 2.27
N PRO A 629 -1.95 40.60 1.78
CA PRO A 629 -0.86 40.35 0.87
C PRO A 629 -1.11 41.12 -0.44
N PRO A 630 -0.06 41.66 -1.08
CA PRO A 630 -0.22 42.37 -2.34
C PRO A 630 -0.72 41.45 -3.47
N ASN A 631 -0.38 40.17 -3.40
CA ASN A 631 -0.76 39.16 -4.39
C ASN A 631 -1.26 37.91 -3.68
N VAL A 632 -2.11 37.14 -4.37
CA VAL A 632 -2.60 35.83 -3.95
C VAL A 632 -2.31 34.79 -5.03
N VAL A 633 -2.30 33.52 -4.65
CA VAL A 633 -2.23 32.40 -5.59
C VAL A 633 -3.64 31.89 -5.84
N VAL A 634 -4.09 31.89 -7.09
CA VAL A 634 -5.36 31.30 -7.52
C VAL A 634 -5.09 29.92 -8.09
N SER A 635 -5.90 28.92 -7.71
CA SER A 635 -5.80 27.56 -8.25
C SER A 635 -7.12 26.78 -8.19
N LEU A 636 -7.27 25.80 -9.08
CA LEU A 636 -8.38 24.84 -9.03
C LEU A 636 -8.28 23.90 -7.82
N GLU A 637 -7.05 23.64 -7.35
CA GLU A 637 -6.78 22.88 -6.13
C GLU A 637 -7.37 23.58 -4.89
N ASN A 638 -7.23 24.91 -4.79
CA ASN A 638 -7.83 25.69 -3.70
C ASN A 638 -9.35 25.55 -3.70
N TYR A 639 -10.00 25.57 -4.88
CA TYR A 639 -11.44 25.39 -4.99
C TYR A 639 -11.89 24.08 -4.35
N ILE A 640 -11.22 22.97 -4.68
CA ILE A 640 -11.52 21.64 -4.14
C ILE A 640 -11.25 21.58 -2.62
N VAL A 641 -10.09 22.06 -2.16
CA VAL A 641 -9.71 22.01 -0.75
C VAL A 641 -10.63 22.87 0.12
N ASN A 642 -10.94 24.09 -0.30
CA ASN A 642 -11.75 25.02 0.47
C ASN A 642 -13.24 24.64 0.49
N LEU A 643 -13.74 23.91 -0.52
CA LEU A 643 -15.09 23.32 -0.51
C LEU A 643 -15.25 22.22 0.55
N CYS A 644 -14.17 21.51 0.91
CA CYS A 644 -14.23 20.45 1.91
C CYS A 644 -14.68 20.96 3.30
N GLU A 645 -14.22 22.16 3.67
CA GLU A 645 -14.47 22.80 4.97
C GLU A 645 -14.86 24.28 4.77
N LEU A 646 -16.01 24.56 4.15
CA LEU A 646 -16.45 25.93 3.83
C LEU A 646 -16.43 26.89 5.03
N GLU A 647 -16.85 26.44 6.22
CA GLU A 647 -16.86 27.28 7.42
C GLU A 647 -15.47 27.75 7.85
N SER A 648 -14.40 27.00 7.52
CA SER A 648 -13.02 27.41 7.78
C SER A 648 -12.63 28.69 7.05
N MET A 649 -13.37 29.06 6.00
CA MET A 649 -13.16 30.32 5.26
C MET A 649 -13.35 31.54 6.16
N PHE A 650 -14.17 31.47 7.22
CA PHE A 650 -14.29 32.55 8.18
C PHE A 650 -12.94 32.89 8.84
N VAL A 651 -12.22 31.85 9.27
CA VAL A 651 -10.90 31.97 9.91
C VAL A 651 -9.82 32.29 8.88
N PHE A 652 -9.85 31.62 7.72
CA PHE A 652 -8.88 31.82 6.65
C PHE A 652 -8.95 33.25 6.06
N LEU A 653 -10.14 33.82 5.90
CA LEU A 653 -10.27 35.24 5.53
C LEU A 653 -9.95 36.19 6.68
N ASN A 654 -10.08 35.75 7.94
CA ASN A 654 -10.06 36.59 9.14
C ASN A 654 -11.12 37.70 9.05
N LEU A 655 -12.38 37.29 8.81
CA LEU A 655 -13.52 38.19 8.60
C LEU A 655 -13.78 39.14 9.78
N GLU A 656 -13.37 38.77 10.99
CA GLU A 656 -13.42 39.66 12.17
C GLU A 656 -12.70 41.00 11.92
N ARG A 657 -11.63 41.01 11.11
CA ARG A 657 -10.90 42.24 10.75
C ARG A 657 -11.69 43.17 9.83
N LEU A 658 -12.73 42.64 9.18
CA LEU A 658 -13.70 43.41 8.42
C LEU A 658 -14.89 43.90 9.27
N ARG A 659 -14.86 43.64 10.59
CA ARG A 659 -15.98 43.84 11.55
C ARG A 659 -17.20 42.99 11.22
N VAL A 660 -16.96 41.75 10.85
CA VAL A 660 -17.98 40.74 10.57
C VAL A 660 -17.78 39.62 11.58
N ASP A 661 -18.76 39.43 12.46
CA ASP A 661 -18.71 38.38 13.47
C ASP A 661 -19.28 37.07 12.89
N TRP A 662 -18.99 35.93 13.52
CA TRP A 662 -19.51 34.63 13.05
C TRP A 662 -21.04 34.61 12.94
N ASP A 663 -21.73 35.26 13.88
CA ASP A 663 -23.19 35.34 13.87
C ASP A 663 -23.77 36.08 12.65
N ASP A 664 -22.98 36.96 12.00
CA ASP A 664 -23.39 37.69 10.80
C ASP A 664 -23.35 36.83 9.53
N VAL A 665 -22.55 35.76 9.53
CA VAL A 665 -22.23 34.97 8.32
C VAL A 665 -22.48 33.48 8.47
N LYS A 666 -22.80 32.97 9.67
CA LYS A 666 -23.12 31.55 9.87
C LYS A 666 -24.23 31.06 8.94
N ASP A 667 -25.23 31.91 8.66
CA ASP A 667 -26.32 31.56 7.75
C ASP A 667 -25.86 31.53 6.28
N ILE A 668 -24.85 32.32 5.90
CA ILE A 668 -24.23 32.26 4.58
C ILE A 668 -23.59 30.88 4.37
N PHE A 669 -22.72 30.46 5.29
CA PHE A 669 -22.01 29.19 5.17
C PHE A 669 -22.94 27.99 5.26
N SER A 670 -23.88 27.97 6.22
CA SER A 670 -24.85 26.87 6.35
C SER A 670 -25.69 26.69 5.09
N VAL A 671 -26.16 27.79 4.48
CA VAL A 671 -26.96 27.71 3.24
C VAL A 671 -26.09 27.33 2.04
N MET A 672 -24.87 27.85 1.93
CA MET A 672 -23.93 27.41 0.90
C MET A 672 -23.67 25.91 1.00
N GLU A 673 -23.46 25.37 2.20
CA GLU A 673 -23.25 23.93 2.39
C GLU A 673 -24.50 23.11 2.05
N GLU A 674 -25.70 23.56 2.45
CA GLU A 674 -26.95 22.87 2.14
C GLU A 674 -27.27 22.87 0.64
N LYS A 675 -27.19 24.03 -0.01
CA LYS A 675 -27.53 24.18 -1.44
C LYS A 675 -26.49 23.54 -2.35
N ASN A 676 -25.24 23.45 -1.91
CA ASN A 676 -24.15 22.81 -2.65
C ASN A 676 -23.77 21.43 -2.07
N ARG A 677 -24.69 20.75 -1.37
CA ARG A 677 -24.40 19.53 -0.60
C ARG A 677 -23.68 18.44 -1.40
N ASN A 678 -24.07 18.20 -2.65
CA ASN A 678 -23.45 17.17 -3.49
C ASN A 678 -22.00 17.54 -3.85
N LEU A 679 -21.76 18.80 -4.19
CA LEU A 679 -20.44 19.33 -4.50
C LEU A 679 -19.52 19.25 -3.28
N VAL A 680 -19.97 19.73 -2.11
CA VAL A 680 -19.23 19.68 -0.85
C VAL A 680 -18.93 18.24 -0.44
N LYS A 681 -19.88 17.31 -0.61
CA LYS A 681 -19.65 15.88 -0.35
C LYS A 681 -18.57 15.30 -1.25
N GLN A 682 -18.56 15.62 -2.55
CA GLN A 682 -17.51 15.14 -3.45
C GLN A 682 -16.14 15.77 -3.15
N ALA A 683 -16.10 17.07 -2.85
CA ALA A 683 -14.88 17.73 -2.39
C ALA A 683 -14.28 17.06 -1.16
N ARG A 684 -15.12 16.70 -0.18
CA ARG A 684 -14.70 15.90 1.00
C ARG A 684 -14.14 14.54 0.59
N VAL A 685 -14.78 13.83 -0.35
CA VAL A 685 -14.23 12.56 -0.84
C VAL A 685 -12.86 12.74 -1.51
N ILE A 686 -12.68 13.76 -2.35
CA ILE A 686 -11.41 14.02 -3.02
C ILE A 686 -10.31 14.38 -2.01
N VAL A 687 -10.61 15.25 -1.04
CA VAL A 687 -9.61 15.75 -0.09
C VAL A 687 -9.22 14.69 0.95
N LEU A 688 -10.16 13.85 1.38
CA LEU A 688 -9.93 12.87 2.45
C LEU A 688 -9.29 11.56 1.97
N ASN A 689 -9.26 11.29 0.66
CA ASN A 689 -8.82 10.01 0.10
C ASN A 689 -7.67 10.26 -0.90
N VAL A 690 -6.43 10.04 -0.44
CA VAL A 690 -5.21 10.44 -1.15
C VAL A 690 -5.04 9.69 -2.47
N ASP A 691 -5.16 8.36 -2.45
CA ASP A 691 -5.06 7.52 -3.67
C ASP A 691 -6.08 7.97 -4.73
N LEU A 692 -7.36 8.07 -4.34
CA LEU A 692 -8.43 8.56 -5.22
C LEU A 692 -8.13 9.95 -5.80
N SER A 693 -7.57 10.85 -4.98
CA SER A 693 -7.22 12.21 -5.37
C SER A 693 -6.09 12.26 -6.40
N LEU A 694 -5.07 11.43 -6.23
CA LEU A 694 -3.94 11.34 -7.16
C LEU A 694 -4.39 10.73 -8.49
N GLN A 695 -5.23 9.68 -8.47
CA GLN A 695 -5.76 9.09 -9.69
C GLN A 695 -6.73 10.01 -10.44
N LEU A 696 -7.51 10.82 -9.72
CA LEU A 696 -8.31 11.88 -10.33
C LEU A 696 -7.42 12.84 -11.12
N LEU A 697 -6.29 13.27 -10.54
CA LEU A 697 -5.36 14.19 -11.19
C LEU A 697 -4.76 13.58 -12.46
N GLU A 698 -4.38 12.31 -12.42
CA GLU A 698 -3.90 11.57 -13.59
C GLU A 698 -4.97 11.45 -14.67
N TYR A 699 -6.21 11.12 -14.30
CA TYR A 699 -7.34 11.07 -15.22
C TYR A 699 -7.56 12.42 -15.91
N CYS A 700 -7.56 13.51 -15.15
CA CYS A 700 -7.69 14.86 -15.68
C CYS A 700 -6.54 15.19 -16.64
N THR A 701 -5.30 14.82 -16.31
CA THR A 701 -4.12 15.02 -17.17
C THR A 701 -4.25 14.29 -18.51
N ARG A 702 -4.71 13.04 -18.50
CA ARG A 702 -4.91 12.23 -19.72
C ARG A 702 -6.05 12.78 -20.61
N ASN A 703 -6.96 13.59 -20.04
CA ASN A 703 -8.18 14.09 -20.69
C ASN A 703 -8.30 15.63 -20.68
N ASN A 704 -7.17 16.34 -20.70
CA ASN A 704 -7.11 17.76 -20.33
C ASN A 704 -7.43 18.79 -21.42
N ASP A 705 -7.36 18.41 -22.70
CA ASP A 705 -7.44 19.38 -23.80
C ASP A 705 -8.85 19.47 -24.40
N TYR A 706 -9.21 20.68 -24.82
CA TYR A 706 -10.43 20.96 -25.58
C TYR A 706 -10.05 21.25 -27.05
N LYS A 707 -10.56 20.46 -27.99
CA LYS A 707 -10.05 20.44 -29.38
C LYS A 707 -10.80 21.34 -30.36
N GLU A 708 -11.91 21.93 -29.94
CA GLU A 708 -12.75 22.76 -30.80
C GLU A 708 -12.27 24.22 -30.82
N PRO A 709 -12.56 24.97 -31.90
CA PRO A 709 -12.17 26.38 -31.99
C PRO A 709 -12.91 27.25 -30.97
N THR A 710 -12.18 28.16 -30.31
CA THR A 710 -12.71 29.12 -29.33
C THR A 710 -12.68 30.54 -29.84
N LYS A 711 -13.55 31.41 -29.31
CA LYS A 711 -13.76 32.78 -29.77
C LYS A 711 -12.71 33.78 -29.27
N SER A 712 -12.12 33.52 -28.11
CA SER A 712 -11.12 34.37 -27.45
C SER A 712 -10.21 33.52 -26.54
N ASN A 713 -9.14 34.13 -26.00
CA ASN A 713 -8.31 33.49 -24.97
C ASN A 713 -9.10 33.22 -23.67
N GLU A 714 -10.02 34.12 -23.31
CA GLU A 714 -10.91 33.95 -22.16
C GLU A 714 -11.86 32.77 -22.37
N ASP A 715 -12.49 32.66 -23.54
CA ASP A 715 -13.34 31.51 -23.91
C ASP A 715 -12.52 30.22 -23.94
N ARG A 716 -11.28 30.26 -24.45
CA ARG A 716 -10.35 29.12 -24.39
C ARG A 716 -10.11 28.66 -22.97
N THR A 717 -9.81 29.58 -22.06
CA THR A 717 -9.61 29.27 -20.64
C THR A 717 -10.91 28.73 -20.05
N TYR A 718 -12.07 29.34 -20.29
CA TYR A 718 -13.37 28.84 -19.85
C TYR A 718 -13.60 27.38 -20.24
N GLN A 719 -13.43 27.03 -21.52
CA GLN A 719 -13.66 25.65 -22.00
C GLN A 719 -12.70 24.64 -21.36
N LEU A 720 -11.43 25.03 -21.14
CA LEU A 720 -10.44 24.16 -20.50
C LEU A 720 -10.74 23.94 -19.00
N ILE A 721 -11.12 24.99 -18.28
CA ILE A 721 -11.52 24.88 -16.86
C ILE A 721 -12.80 24.06 -16.73
N LYS A 722 -13.77 24.29 -17.60
CA LYS A 722 -14.99 23.48 -17.67
C LYS A 722 -14.66 22.01 -17.95
N LYS A 723 -13.77 21.74 -18.91
CA LYS A 723 -13.32 20.38 -19.22
C LYS A 723 -12.69 19.69 -18.01
N PHE A 724 -11.87 20.39 -17.23
CA PHE A 724 -11.31 19.87 -15.99
C PHE A 724 -12.42 19.52 -14.98
N LEU A 725 -13.36 20.43 -14.71
CA LEU A 725 -14.44 20.21 -13.74
C LEU A 725 -15.45 19.14 -14.20
N ASP A 726 -15.71 19.03 -15.51
CA ASP A 726 -16.49 17.95 -16.11
C ASP A 726 -15.79 16.60 -15.94
N ASN A 727 -14.46 16.56 -16.12
CA ASN A 727 -13.66 15.36 -15.87
C ASN A 727 -13.71 14.95 -14.38
N VAL A 728 -13.66 15.90 -13.45
CA VAL A 728 -13.87 15.63 -12.01
C VAL A 728 -15.24 15.00 -11.79
N SER A 729 -16.30 15.60 -12.33
CA SER A 729 -17.67 15.07 -12.19
C SER A 729 -17.81 13.64 -12.76
N HIS A 730 -17.21 13.39 -13.92
CA HIS A 730 -17.20 12.07 -14.56
C HIS A 730 -16.46 11.04 -13.72
N PHE A 731 -15.23 11.35 -13.31
CA PHE A 731 -14.40 10.45 -12.51
C PHE A 731 -15.06 10.09 -11.17
N MET A 732 -15.62 11.07 -10.46
CA MET A 732 -16.31 10.82 -9.19
C MET A 732 -17.55 9.94 -9.35
N LYS A 733 -18.24 10.04 -10.49
CA LYS A 733 -19.38 9.16 -10.83
C LYS A 733 -18.92 7.73 -11.08
N GLU A 734 -17.82 7.53 -11.81
CA GLU A 734 -17.23 6.21 -12.05
C GLU A 734 -16.69 5.57 -10.77
N ALA A 735 -16.10 6.38 -9.88
CA ALA A 735 -15.64 5.94 -8.57
C ALA A 735 -16.77 5.63 -7.56
N GLY A 736 -18.04 5.82 -7.94
CA GLY A 736 -19.20 5.53 -7.08
C GLY A 736 -19.54 6.62 -6.06
N ALA A 737 -18.90 7.79 -6.12
CA ALA A 737 -19.15 8.93 -5.21
C ALA A 737 -20.30 9.86 -5.66
N GLY A 738 -21.17 9.37 -6.54
CA GLY A 738 -22.31 10.11 -7.08
C GLY A 738 -21.94 11.12 -8.18
N HIS A 739 -22.86 12.01 -8.52
CA HIS A 739 -22.67 13.04 -9.53
C HIS A 739 -22.96 14.43 -8.95
N ALA A 740 -22.10 15.40 -9.25
CA ALA A 740 -22.29 16.81 -8.96
C ALA A 740 -21.84 17.65 -10.16
N ASP A 741 -22.54 18.75 -10.44
CA ASP A 741 -22.08 19.73 -11.41
C ASP A 741 -21.07 20.65 -10.74
N TRP A 742 -19.78 20.46 -11.06
CA TRP A 742 -18.68 21.23 -10.49
C TRP A 742 -18.57 22.65 -11.07
N THR A 743 -19.28 22.95 -12.16
CA THR A 743 -19.27 24.27 -12.79
C THR A 743 -20.23 25.24 -12.09
N LYS A 744 -21.17 24.72 -11.31
CA LYS A 744 -22.26 25.47 -10.69
C LYS A 744 -22.09 25.57 -9.19
N PHE A 745 -22.26 26.79 -8.68
CA PHE A 745 -22.21 27.05 -7.24
C PHE A 745 -23.33 28.00 -6.82
N TRP A 746 -24.09 27.63 -5.81
CA TRP A 746 -25.19 28.44 -5.32
C TRP A 746 -24.74 29.39 -4.20
N ILE A 747 -25.08 30.68 -4.30
CA ILE A 747 -24.70 31.72 -3.34
C ILE A 747 -25.91 32.46 -2.73
N PRO A 748 -25.91 32.75 -1.41
CA PRO A 748 -26.99 33.45 -0.70
C PRO A 748 -26.85 34.98 -0.72
N LEU A 749 -27.37 35.63 -1.75
CA LEU A 749 -27.21 37.06 -2.01
C LEU A 749 -27.95 37.97 -1.01
N GLU A 750 -29.17 37.63 -0.63
CA GLU A 750 -30.05 38.51 0.17
C GLU A 750 -30.76 37.75 1.30
N LYS A 751 -31.03 38.46 2.40
CA LYS A 751 -31.88 37.98 3.48
C LYS A 751 -33.05 38.95 3.65
N THR A 752 -34.26 38.44 3.43
CA THR A 752 -35.49 39.24 3.55
C THR A 752 -35.83 39.55 5.00
N GLU A 753 -36.69 40.55 5.24
CA GLU A 753 -37.20 40.89 6.58
C GLU A 753 -37.90 39.72 7.30
N LYS A 754 -38.43 38.75 6.54
CA LYS A 754 -39.05 37.52 7.06
C LYS A 754 -38.03 36.42 7.40
N GLY A 755 -36.74 36.67 7.17
CA GLY A 755 -35.66 35.71 7.39
C GLY A 755 -35.41 34.74 6.23
N GLU A 756 -36.17 34.82 5.13
CA GLU A 756 -35.93 33.98 3.93
C GLU A 756 -34.67 34.45 3.21
N ILE A 757 -33.81 33.49 2.82
CA ILE A 757 -32.58 33.74 2.10
C ILE A 757 -32.81 33.52 0.61
N LYS A 758 -32.61 34.56 -0.19
CA LYS A 758 -32.65 34.53 -1.65
C LYS A 758 -31.24 34.48 -2.20
N GLY A 759 -31.06 33.71 -3.28
CA GLY A 759 -29.76 33.50 -3.88
C GLY A 759 -29.87 32.96 -5.30
N LYS A 760 -28.73 32.69 -5.90
CA LYS A 760 -28.64 32.29 -7.31
C LYS A 760 -27.46 31.34 -7.50
N GLU A 761 -27.55 30.52 -8.54
CA GLU A 761 -26.46 29.70 -9.04
C GLU A 761 -25.56 30.50 -9.99
N ILE A 762 -24.25 30.46 -9.76
CA ILE A 762 -23.21 31.14 -10.55
C ILE A 762 -22.36 30.11 -11.31
N ASP A 763 -21.72 30.55 -12.39
CA ASP A 763 -20.77 29.75 -13.16
C ASP A 763 -19.33 29.98 -12.67
N ILE A 764 -18.75 28.99 -11.98
CA ILE A 764 -17.39 29.06 -11.44
C ILE A 764 -16.35 29.10 -12.55
N CYS A 765 -16.61 28.48 -13.71
CA CYS A 765 -15.69 28.52 -14.84
C CYS A 765 -15.58 29.94 -15.40
N GLN A 766 -16.67 30.72 -15.42
CA GLN A 766 -16.63 32.12 -15.85
C GLN A 766 -15.80 32.97 -14.90
N ILE A 767 -16.01 32.82 -13.59
CA ILE A 767 -15.23 33.52 -12.57
C ILE A 767 -13.74 33.21 -12.72
N TYR A 768 -13.38 31.93 -12.80
CA TYR A 768 -11.99 31.51 -12.92
C TYR A 768 -11.35 32.00 -14.22
N ALA A 769 -12.07 31.91 -15.36
CA ALA A 769 -11.58 32.38 -16.65
C ALA A 769 -11.33 33.88 -16.66
N ARG A 770 -12.23 34.67 -16.06
CA ARG A 770 -12.09 36.13 -15.93
C ARG A 770 -10.87 36.49 -15.10
N VAL A 771 -10.72 35.88 -13.92
CA VAL A 771 -9.57 36.10 -13.03
C VAL A 771 -8.26 35.71 -13.73
N CYS A 772 -8.25 34.59 -14.46
CA CYS A 772 -7.09 34.13 -15.22
C CYS A 772 -6.73 35.10 -16.35
N MET A 773 -7.72 35.65 -17.07
CA MET A 773 -7.50 36.63 -18.13
C MET A 773 -6.86 37.92 -17.60
N VAL A 774 -7.37 38.45 -16.48
CA VAL A 774 -6.78 39.65 -15.84
C VAL A 774 -5.32 39.41 -15.44
N ALA A 775 -5.00 38.22 -14.92
CA ALA A 775 -3.62 37.84 -14.62
C ALA A 775 -2.76 37.63 -15.89
N GLU A 776 -3.32 37.06 -16.96
CA GLU A 776 -2.63 36.87 -18.25
C GLU A 776 -2.21 38.21 -18.86
N GLU A 777 -3.10 39.20 -18.88
CA GLU A 777 -2.82 40.53 -19.43
C GLU A 777 -1.64 41.20 -18.73
N LYS A 778 -1.56 41.07 -17.41
CA LYS A 778 -0.45 41.60 -16.59
C LYS A 778 0.85 40.87 -16.84
N ASN A 779 0.82 39.54 -16.97
CA ASN A 779 2.03 38.76 -17.24
C ASN A 779 2.57 38.96 -18.67
N LYS A 780 1.71 39.29 -19.65
CA LYS A 780 2.17 39.64 -21.01
C LYS A 780 2.85 41.00 -21.08
N TYR A 781 2.38 41.95 -20.28
CA TYR A 781 2.87 43.32 -20.27
C TYR A 781 3.18 43.77 -18.83
N PRO A 782 4.21 43.20 -18.20
CA PRO A 782 4.57 43.57 -16.84
C PRO A 782 4.95 45.05 -16.79
N SER A 783 4.49 45.74 -15.75
CA SER A 783 5.01 47.07 -15.45
C SER A 783 6.51 47.01 -15.15
N VAL A 784 7.22 48.15 -15.27
CA VAL A 784 8.66 48.23 -14.98
C VAL A 784 8.98 47.66 -13.60
N THR A 785 8.18 48.03 -12.59
CA THR A 785 8.34 47.53 -11.21
C THR A 785 8.14 46.01 -11.09
N GLU A 786 7.21 45.42 -11.84
CA GLU A 786 7.01 43.97 -11.84
C GLU A 786 8.14 43.24 -12.58
N ALA A 787 8.66 43.80 -13.67
CA ALA A 787 9.82 43.26 -14.38
C ALA A 787 11.06 43.24 -13.48
N ASP A 788 11.31 44.32 -12.74
CA ASP A 788 12.39 44.40 -11.76
C ASP A 788 12.21 43.34 -10.66
N GLU A 789 11.00 43.15 -10.12
CA GLU A 789 10.73 42.12 -9.12
C GLU A 789 10.90 40.68 -9.68
N ILE A 790 10.59 40.45 -10.96
CA ILE A 790 10.86 39.16 -11.63
C ILE A 790 12.38 38.93 -11.77
N GLU A 791 13.13 39.93 -12.22
CA GLU A 791 14.59 39.85 -12.34
C GLU A 791 15.24 39.59 -10.98
N LYS A 792 14.83 40.35 -9.96
CA LYS A 792 15.25 40.18 -8.57
C LYS A 792 15.05 38.76 -8.06
N ARG A 793 13.88 38.15 -8.30
CA ARG A 793 13.62 36.75 -7.94
C ARG A 793 14.51 35.77 -8.70
N ASN A 794 14.70 36.01 -10.00
CA ASN A 794 15.55 35.17 -10.84
C ASN A 794 17.01 35.18 -10.38
N LEU A 795 17.56 36.35 -10.03
CA LEU A 795 18.90 36.48 -9.48
C LEU A 795 19.06 35.63 -8.21
N LYS A 796 18.15 35.81 -7.23
CA LYS A 796 18.13 35.04 -5.97
C LYS A 796 18.04 33.53 -6.19
N ARG A 797 17.21 33.09 -7.15
CA ARG A 797 17.02 31.67 -7.49
C ARG A 797 18.24 31.04 -8.15
N VAL A 798 18.80 31.70 -9.17
CA VAL A 798 20.01 31.23 -9.85
C VAL A 798 21.18 31.14 -8.89
N PHE A 799 21.25 32.06 -7.93
CA PHE A 799 22.25 32.03 -6.87
C PHE A 799 22.06 30.82 -5.94
N ALA A 800 20.84 30.62 -5.41
CA ALA A 800 20.53 29.54 -4.48
C ALA A 800 20.80 28.14 -5.07
N GLN A 801 20.44 27.92 -6.35
CA GLN A 801 20.68 26.65 -7.05
C GLN A 801 22.16 26.22 -7.04
N LYS A 802 23.10 27.17 -6.98
CA LYS A 802 24.55 26.89 -6.95
C LYS A 802 25.06 26.46 -5.57
N ILE A 803 24.32 26.73 -4.50
CA ILE A 803 24.82 26.63 -3.13
C ILE A 803 23.96 25.79 -2.18
N GLU A 804 22.70 25.49 -2.52
CA GLU A 804 21.79 24.70 -1.68
C GLU A 804 22.03 23.18 -1.81
N THR A 805 22.55 22.69 -2.94
CA THR A 805 22.69 21.25 -3.21
C THR A 805 24.05 20.88 -3.80
N VAL A 806 24.41 19.59 -3.72
CA VAL A 806 25.62 19.07 -4.38
C VAL A 806 25.41 19.11 -5.89
N ALA A 807 26.25 19.88 -6.59
CA ALA A 807 26.07 20.12 -8.02
C ALA A 807 26.15 18.84 -8.86
N THR A 808 25.19 18.67 -9.77
CA THR A 808 25.16 17.58 -10.75
C THR A 808 26.02 17.86 -11.98
N GLU A 809 26.34 19.13 -12.22
CA GLU A 809 27.12 19.62 -13.37
C GLU A 809 28.22 20.59 -12.89
N ASP A 810 29.37 20.58 -13.57
CA ASP A 810 30.47 21.51 -13.29
C ASP A 810 30.09 22.93 -13.74
N TYR A 811 30.68 23.93 -13.09
CA TYR A 811 30.62 25.30 -13.57
C TYR A 811 31.58 25.49 -14.76
N ILE A 812 31.03 25.80 -15.94
CA ILE A 812 31.78 25.88 -17.22
C ILE A 812 32.56 27.22 -17.37
N GLY A 813 32.52 28.12 -16.38
CA GLY A 813 33.21 29.42 -16.41
C GLY A 813 34.54 29.50 -15.64
N LYS A 814 35.24 30.63 -15.78
CA LYS A 814 36.41 30.94 -14.93
C LYS A 814 35.95 31.44 -13.56
N VAL A 815 36.29 30.69 -12.51
CA VAL A 815 36.12 31.11 -11.11
C VAL A 815 37.28 32.04 -10.72
N LYS A 816 36.98 33.23 -10.18
CA LYS A 816 37.99 34.15 -9.64
C LYS A 816 38.30 33.79 -8.18
N GLY A 817 39.47 34.20 -7.66
CA GLY A 817 39.81 33.99 -6.26
C GLY A 817 38.87 34.75 -5.30
N ILE A 818 38.42 34.09 -4.24
CA ILE A 818 37.54 34.67 -3.22
C ILE A 818 38.32 35.66 -2.36
N THR A 819 37.90 36.93 -2.37
CA THR A 819 38.56 38.01 -1.62
C THR A 819 38.00 38.07 -0.19
N GLY A 820 38.83 37.94 0.84
CA GLY A 820 38.37 38.02 2.24
C GLY A 820 38.18 39.44 2.78
N PHE A 821 38.37 40.47 1.95
CA PHE A 821 38.40 41.87 2.38
C PHE A 821 37.81 42.81 1.32
N ILE A 822 36.82 43.61 1.73
CA ILE A 822 36.22 44.68 0.91
C ILE A 822 36.66 46.03 1.50
N THR A 823 37.32 46.87 0.71
CA THR A 823 37.72 48.23 1.11
C THR A 823 36.50 49.16 1.21
N GLU A 824 36.55 50.21 2.03
CA GLU A 824 35.47 51.22 2.12
C GLU A 824 35.08 51.84 0.77
N LYS A 825 36.05 51.91 -0.17
CA LYS A 825 35.85 52.44 -1.52
C LYS A 825 35.04 51.51 -2.43
N ASN A 826 34.92 50.22 -2.11
CA ASN A 826 34.26 49.20 -2.93
C ASN A 826 33.05 48.56 -2.21
N ARG A 827 32.50 49.20 -1.17
CA ARG A 827 31.32 48.69 -0.42
C ARG A 827 29.99 49.03 -1.11
N TYR A 828 29.88 48.86 -2.43
CA TYR A 828 28.63 49.11 -3.16
C TYR A 828 27.94 47.80 -3.55
N ALA A 829 26.61 47.81 -3.60
CA ALA A 829 25.78 46.62 -3.82
C ALA A 829 26.18 45.81 -5.07
N ASP A 830 26.44 46.48 -6.20
CA ASP A 830 26.89 45.85 -7.46
C ASP A 830 28.19 45.04 -7.28
N TYR A 831 29.21 45.64 -6.67
CA TYR A 831 30.49 44.98 -6.45
C TYR A 831 30.38 43.80 -5.47
N VAL A 832 29.58 43.94 -4.41
CA VAL A 832 29.39 42.87 -3.42
C VAL A 832 28.58 41.72 -4.00
N LYS A 833 27.55 42.01 -4.82
CA LYS A 833 26.76 41.02 -5.56
C LYS A 833 27.68 40.14 -6.43
N ASP A 834 28.54 40.74 -7.24
CA ASP A 834 29.50 40.02 -8.09
C ASP A 834 30.45 39.11 -7.29
N LEU A 835 30.90 39.58 -6.12
CA LEU A 835 31.76 38.79 -5.24
C LEU A 835 31.03 37.58 -4.67
N LEU A 836 29.79 37.75 -4.25
CA LEU A 836 28.94 36.66 -3.74
C LEU A 836 28.66 35.65 -4.86
N GLU A 837 28.31 36.10 -6.06
CA GLU A 837 28.09 35.20 -7.22
C GLU A 837 29.36 34.39 -7.57
N ASN A 838 30.53 35.01 -7.43
CA ASN A 838 31.78 34.30 -7.61
C ASN A 838 32.01 33.24 -6.51
N ILE A 839 31.67 33.51 -5.25
CA ILE A 839 31.68 32.50 -4.17
C ILE A 839 30.75 31.33 -4.53
N ALA A 840 29.52 31.62 -4.99
CA ALA A 840 28.58 30.59 -5.40
C ALA A 840 29.11 29.72 -6.56
N ASN A 841 29.77 30.33 -7.55
CA ASN A 841 30.42 29.58 -8.64
C ASN A 841 31.56 28.67 -8.13
N SER A 842 32.35 29.14 -7.15
CA SER A 842 33.40 28.31 -6.51
C SER A 842 32.80 27.11 -5.77
N ILE A 843 31.69 27.31 -5.05
CA ILE A 843 30.99 26.25 -4.32
C ILE A 843 30.43 25.20 -5.30
N GLN A 844 29.78 25.63 -6.38
CA GLN A 844 29.27 24.73 -7.42
C GLN A 844 30.41 23.84 -7.98
N GLN A 845 31.55 24.45 -8.34
CA GLN A 845 32.70 23.72 -8.86
C GLN A 845 33.29 22.74 -7.83
N TYR A 846 33.41 23.14 -6.57
CA TYR A 846 33.91 22.28 -5.50
C TYR A 846 32.98 21.08 -5.28
N THR A 847 31.69 21.34 -5.10
CA THR A 847 30.70 20.29 -4.81
C THR A 847 30.54 19.30 -5.95
N TYR A 848 30.65 19.75 -7.20
CA TYR A 848 30.68 18.87 -8.36
C TYR A 848 31.90 17.94 -8.35
N LYS A 849 33.09 18.42 -7.97
CA LYS A 849 34.34 17.64 -7.94
C LYS A 849 34.40 16.69 -6.76
N GLU A 850 34.12 17.19 -5.55
CA GLU A 850 34.27 16.46 -4.29
C GLU A 850 33.03 15.64 -3.93
N LYS A 851 31.91 15.81 -4.64
CA LYS A 851 30.62 15.15 -4.40
C LYS A 851 30.08 15.33 -2.97
N LYS A 852 30.48 16.41 -2.30
CA LYS A 852 30.04 16.80 -0.95
C LYS A 852 30.06 18.33 -0.78
N MET A 853 29.34 18.83 0.23
CA MET A 853 29.40 20.24 0.63
C MET A 853 30.74 20.59 1.31
N PRO A 854 31.22 21.84 1.20
CA PRO A 854 32.42 22.29 1.91
C PRO A 854 32.24 22.27 3.44
N GLU A 855 33.28 21.90 4.18
CA GLU A 855 33.24 21.91 5.65
C GLU A 855 33.17 23.36 6.20
N GLY A 856 32.32 23.59 7.21
CA GLY A 856 32.11 24.92 7.80
C GLY A 856 31.31 25.91 6.92
N PHE A 857 30.69 25.40 5.85
CA PHE A 857 29.82 26.16 4.96
C PHE A 857 28.47 26.50 5.62
N ASP A 858 28.11 27.79 5.64
CA ASP A 858 26.82 28.29 6.07
C ASP A 858 26.03 28.81 4.86
N SER A 859 25.15 27.96 4.32
CA SER A 859 24.32 28.31 3.17
C SER A 859 23.27 29.37 3.52
N GLU A 860 22.71 29.34 4.73
CA GLU A 860 21.65 30.25 5.15
C GLU A 860 22.15 31.69 5.26
N LEU A 861 23.32 31.88 5.89
CA LEU A 861 23.95 33.19 5.99
C LEU A 861 24.31 33.75 4.61
N LEU A 862 24.85 32.91 3.71
CA LEU A 862 25.21 33.32 2.36
C LEU A 862 23.97 33.70 1.52
N MET A 863 22.89 32.94 1.62
CA MET A 863 21.62 33.24 0.95
C MET A 863 20.97 34.52 1.48
N LYS A 864 20.92 34.70 2.80
CA LYS A 864 20.40 35.91 3.45
C LYS A 864 21.17 37.14 2.95
N LEU A 865 22.50 37.11 3.04
CA LEU A 865 23.33 38.23 2.62
C LEU A 865 23.15 38.55 1.13
N TYR A 866 23.13 37.55 0.26
CA TYR A 866 22.89 37.77 -1.17
C TYR A 866 21.51 38.37 -1.44
N SER A 867 20.47 37.88 -0.76
CA SER A 867 19.11 38.41 -0.86
C SER A 867 19.06 39.91 -0.54
N GLU A 868 19.68 40.33 0.56
CA GLU A 868 19.73 41.74 0.97
C GLU A 868 20.58 42.61 0.02
N VAL A 869 21.69 42.08 -0.48
CA VAL A 869 22.55 42.80 -1.44
C VAL A 869 21.86 42.98 -2.78
N VAL A 870 21.11 41.97 -3.24
CA VAL A 870 20.27 42.08 -4.44
C VAL A 870 19.17 43.12 -4.25
N ASP A 871 18.53 43.20 -3.08
CA ASP A 871 17.54 44.23 -2.78
C ASP A 871 18.13 45.64 -2.92
N LEU A 872 19.33 45.86 -2.36
CA LEU A 872 20.04 47.14 -2.50
C LEU A 872 20.46 47.41 -3.94
N TYR A 873 20.89 46.38 -4.68
CA TYR A 873 21.30 46.48 -6.07
C TYR A 873 20.15 46.91 -6.98
N MET A 874 18.96 46.32 -6.81
CA MET A 874 17.78 46.66 -7.60
C MET A 874 17.26 48.08 -7.28
N GLU A 875 17.42 48.57 -6.04
CA GLU A 875 17.10 49.95 -5.71
C GLU A 875 18.10 50.95 -6.32
N ASN A 876 19.40 50.69 -6.15
CA ASN A 876 20.49 51.47 -6.73
C ASN A 876 21.81 50.67 -6.66
N PRO A 877 22.42 50.30 -7.80
CA PRO A 877 23.67 49.54 -7.83
C PRO A 877 24.84 50.17 -7.06
N GLN A 878 24.83 51.51 -6.90
CA GLN A 878 25.85 52.28 -6.17
C GLN A 878 25.50 52.51 -4.68
N LYS A 879 24.43 51.89 -4.17
CA LYS A 879 24.07 51.98 -2.75
C LYS A 879 25.11 51.23 -1.90
N LYS A 880 25.52 51.83 -0.78
CA LYS A 880 26.50 51.20 0.11
C LYS A 880 25.85 50.10 0.95
N ILE A 881 26.55 48.98 1.10
CA ILE A 881 26.16 47.93 2.07
C ILE A 881 26.42 48.41 3.51
N SER A 882 25.65 47.87 4.46
CA SER A 882 25.79 48.21 5.89
C SER A 882 27.09 47.61 6.49
N GLU A 883 27.48 48.08 7.69
CA GLU A 883 28.59 47.45 8.42
C GLU A 883 28.29 46.00 8.83
N GLU A 884 27.03 45.70 9.11
CA GLU A 884 26.55 44.35 9.40
C GLU A 884 26.76 43.43 8.19
N GLN A 885 26.25 43.82 7.02
CA GLN A 885 26.43 43.09 5.75
C GLN A 885 27.91 42.91 5.40
N HIS A 886 28.75 43.90 5.71
CA HIS A 886 30.18 43.80 5.51
C HIS A 886 30.84 42.77 6.43
N ASN A 887 30.36 42.63 7.67
CA ASN A 887 30.84 41.62 8.60
C ASN A 887 30.33 40.22 8.22
N GLU A 888 29.07 40.10 7.78
CA GLU A 888 28.51 38.86 7.23
C GLU A 888 29.31 38.40 6.00
N TYR A 889 29.66 39.32 5.08
CA TYR A 889 30.52 39.01 3.94
C TYR A 889 31.86 38.40 4.38
N LYS A 890 32.52 38.99 5.40
CA LYS A 890 33.79 38.48 5.90
C LYS A 890 33.65 37.07 6.46
N ALA A 891 32.53 36.75 7.10
CA ALA A 891 32.26 35.42 7.63
C ALA A 891 32.13 34.40 6.48
N VAL A 892 31.26 34.66 5.49
CA VAL A 892 31.05 33.73 4.37
C VAL A 892 32.28 33.61 3.47
N ALA A 893 33.09 34.65 3.33
CA ALA A 893 34.32 34.62 2.54
C ALA A 893 35.43 33.73 3.14
N GLN A 894 35.31 33.28 4.40
CA GLN A 894 36.25 32.32 5.01
C GLN A 894 36.22 30.96 4.32
N ILE A 895 35.14 30.64 3.59
CA ILE A 895 35.01 29.39 2.82
C ILE A 895 36.18 29.18 1.85
N ARG A 896 36.82 30.27 1.39
CA ARG A 896 38.03 30.26 0.55
C ARG A 896 39.19 29.45 1.10
N ASN A 897 39.21 29.18 2.41
CA ASN A 897 40.23 28.36 3.06
C ASN A 897 40.00 26.85 2.83
N VAL A 898 38.82 26.48 2.33
CA VAL A 898 38.36 25.10 2.13
C VAL A 898 38.22 24.76 0.64
N ILE A 899 37.72 25.69 -0.19
CA ILE A 899 37.38 25.42 -1.60
C ILE A 899 38.40 25.92 -2.65
N ASN A 900 39.43 26.67 -2.25
CA ASN A 900 40.50 27.09 -3.17
C ASN A 900 41.60 26.05 -3.33
#